data_AF-A0AAI8ANI3-F1
#
_entry.id   AF-A0AAI8ANI3-F1
#
_cell.length_a   1.000
_cell.length_b   1.000
_cell.length_c   1.000
_cell.angle_alpha   90.00
_cell.angle_beta   90.00
_cell.angle_gamma   90.00
#
_symmetry.space_group_name_H-M   'P 1'
#
loop_
_entity.id
_entity.type
_entity.pdbx_description
1 polymer ?
#
loop_
_entity_poly.entity_id
_entity_poly.type
_entity_poly.pdbx_seq_one_letter_code
_entity_poly.pdbx_strand_id
1 'polypeptide(L)'
;MQVKPTLKVQSLKKYFSNKFGVVKAVDNVNFSIQQGKILGLIGESGSGKTTVGRSLIRLYESYGGQVTLLDEVISGNKLTKKQNLFLRKNIQMIFQDPYSSLNGQKNIYSILKEPLIVNGILKEKMRELFQDWKEVVKNFKYTFLDKYLEIDIQNVHDYNKKLTNFLEEFEVKVNLWKPQFENLSLENKKEIEEFFNSYFTFLDKKQLILTQNFNDVYKRAGILYKFYFKMQEKYRKGEISFDEVDVKNTANQLKEIREKIKDISHFVRVKEDPTHLDQISQDWENWTKYNNSKNLLNSYVSQYKYEYKMNLNNALITEDVQKYSYYKKLSVVNYEIYSYLSLHFKKFTNLTFSKIESFISRFEELKETFLLEKQNVLIVNQKSEKFESVTNFRHEFIDRLSNLNVDEFVEDSDYNGSLHYKNKPTILFESVFSKYNVSFPKKDKQLKSYLEEELKKVGEAHEQAKKVFDEETRKFIEEFSLVQKAKEEELALFTSQNKELKEKIVKLEKEVVELHNKFLTLIAKDKDLYNSFKNRFKEKQEVIKSFSIENKNIFKVYKNIRLFFGIESSASYTLLKRRIKKFITSELIYEALESVGLLRQFAYRYPHEFSGGQRQRIVIARALIVEPKVLIADEPIASLDISIQAQVVNLLKKLVEEKNLCLIFIAHDLSIVEYLVDEVIILHSGKIVERGKTHLVYNNPIHPYTKNLLESVPKMSNAHIPFKPLPFVNAYLAEQEFPNKIVSQKVEQHHYVFGTQKQINEWLKKA
;
A
#
# COMPACT_ATOMS: atom_id res chain seq x y z
N MET A 1 9.91 -24.07 -9.21
CA MET A 1 9.64 -22.77 -9.88
C MET A 1 10.43 -21.68 -9.17
N GLN A 2 11.26 -20.90 -9.86
CA GLN A 2 11.95 -19.76 -9.25
C GLN A 2 10.93 -18.67 -8.90
N VAL A 3 10.86 -18.27 -7.63
CA VAL A 3 9.94 -17.22 -7.16
C VAL A 3 10.40 -15.87 -7.73
N LYS A 4 9.56 -15.25 -8.56
CA LYS A 4 9.85 -13.93 -9.15
C LYS A 4 9.93 -12.84 -8.07
N PRO A 5 10.90 -11.91 -8.14
CA PRO A 5 10.99 -10.80 -7.20
C PRO A 5 9.88 -9.77 -7.44
N THR A 6 9.31 -9.25 -6.36
CA THR A 6 8.28 -8.19 -6.43
C THR A 6 8.89 -6.84 -6.78
N LEU A 7 10.07 -6.54 -6.23
CA LEU A 7 10.85 -5.35 -6.57
C LEU A 7 12.28 -5.77 -6.90
N LYS A 8 12.78 -5.28 -8.02
CA LYS A 8 14.16 -5.48 -8.50
C LYS A 8 14.80 -4.12 -8.76
N VAL A 9 15.95 -3.89 -8.14
CA VAL A 9 16.75 -2.66 -8.22
C VAL A 9 18.10 -3.03 -8.83
N GLN A 10 18.42 -2.44 -9.98
CA GLN A 10 19.64 -2.68 -10.73
C GLN A 10 20.38 -1.36 -10.94
N SER A 11 21.64 -1.32 -10.49
CA SER A 11 22.55 -0.19 -10.65
C SER A 11 21.96 1.16 -10.23
N LEU A 12 21.25 1.21 -9.10
CA LEU A 12 20.68 2.46 -8.58
C LEU A 12 21.81 3.45 -8.25
N LYS A 13 21.74 4.63 -8.85
CA LYS A 13 22.70 5.73 -8.67
C LYS A 13 21.95 7.02 -8.35
N LYS A 14 22.26 7.65 -7.21
CA LYS A 14 21.74 8.98 -6.86
C LYS A 14 22.85 9.86 -6.34
N TYR A 15 23.10 10.92 -7.09
CA TYR A 15 24.14 11.91 -6.80
C TYR A 15 23.52 13.28 -6.56
N PHE A 16 24.12 14.06 -5.65
CA PHE A 16 23.72 15.43 -5.33
C PHE A 16 24.87 16.37 -5.65
N SER A 17 24.61 17.42 -6.44
CA SER A 17 25.58 18.45 -6.77
C SER A 17 25.44 19.64 -5.84
N ASN A 18 26.48 19.94 -5.06
CA ASN A 18 26.55 21.11 -4.20
C ASN A 18 27.74 22.01 -4.63
N LYS A 19 27.87 23.20 -4.04
CA LYS A 19 28.99 24.13 -4.32
C LYS A 19 30.38 23.51 -4.06
N PHE A 20 30.46 22.50 -3.20
CA PHE A 20 31.69 21.83 -2.79
C PHE A 20 31.99 20.53 -3.58
N GLY A 21 31.23 20.23 -4.64
CA GLY A 21 31.40 19.02 -5.45
C GLY A 21 30.15 18.13 -5.49
N VAL A 22 30.30 16.95 -6.11
CA VAL A 22 29.21 15.98 -6.24
C VAL A 22 29.32 14.90 -5.17
N VAL A 23 28.30 14.82 -4.32
CA VAL A 23 28.16 13.78 -3.30
C VAL A 23 27.47 12.58 -3.91
N LYS A 24 28.17 11.44 -3.95
CA LYS A 24 27.62 10.16 -4.39
C LYS A 24 26.82 9.50 -3.26
N ALA A 25 25.57 9.91 -3.05
CA ALA A 25 24.75 9.39 -1.95
C ALA A 25 24.34 7.92 -2.14
N VAL A 26 24.16 7.47 -3.38
CA VAL A 26 23.94 6.06 -3.74
C VAL A 26 24.73 5.77 -5.01
N ASP A 27 25.57 4.73 -5.01
CA ASP A 27 26.43 4.37 -6.14
C ASP A 27 26.36 2.86 -6.42
N ASN A 28 25.73 2.50 -7.54
CA ASN A 28 25.61 1.13 -8.05
C ASN A 28 24.98 0.13 -7.05
N VAL A 29 23.88 0.50 -6.40
CA VAL A 29 23.15 -0.37 -5.47
C VAL A 29 22.27 -1.35 -6.23
N ASN A 30 22.45 -2.65 -5.94
CA ASN A 30 21.76 -3.77 -6.61
C ASN A 30 21.09 -4.68 -5.58
N PHE A 31 19.77 -4.84 -5.65
CA PHE A 31 19.06 -5.80 -4.82
C PHE A 31 17.69 -6.19 -5.38
N SER A 32 17.12 -7.25 -4.83
CA SER A 32 15.76 -7.70 -5.14
C SER A 32 15.10 -8.20 -3.87
N ILE A 33 13.79 -8.01 -3.78
CA ILE A 33 12.98 -8.45 -2.64
C ILE A 33 11.78 -9.27 -3.16
N GLN A 34 11.52 -10.38 -2.49
CA GLN A 34 10.40 -11.27 -2.77
C GLN A 34 9.18 -10.89 -1.95
N GLN A 35 8.02 -11.35 -2.41
CA GLN A 35 6.76 -11.12 -1.71
C GLN A 35 6.78 -11.76 -0.31
N GLY A 36 6.26 -11.02 0.69
CA GLY A 36 6.20 -11.48 2.08
C GLY A 36 7.55 -11.49 2.79
N LYS A 37 8.61 -10.90 2.20
CA LYS A 37 9.94 -10.77 2.81
C LYS A 37 10.22 -9.38 3.34
N ILE A 38 11.01 -9.34 4.40
CA ILE A 38 11.51 -8.13 5.03
C ILE A 38 13.01 -7.99 4.71
N LEU A 39 13.37 -6.90 4.05
CA LEU A 39 14.74 -6.53 3.72
C LEU A 39 15.20 -5.38 4.61
N GLY A 40 16.27 -5.58 5.38
CA GLY A 40 16.89 -4.58 6.22
C GLY A 40 17.94 -3.80 5.46
N LEU A 41 17.82 -2.49 5.43
CA LEU A 41 18.82 -1.59 4.87
C LEU A 41 19.54 -0.91 6.05
N ILE A 42 20.79 -1.28 6.28
CA ILE A 42 21.56 -0.93 7.48
C ILE A 42 22.81 -0.12 7.10
N GLY A 43 23.29 0.71 8.03
CA GLY A 43 24.56 1.42 7.94
C GLY A 43 24.52 2.67 8.82
N GLU A 44 25.63 3.41 8.89
CA GLU A 44 25.69 4.66 9.63
C GLU A 44 24.78 5.76 9.07
N SER A 45 24.56 6.80 9.88
CA SER A 45 23.95 8.04 9.39
C SER A 45 24.74 8.58 8.19
N GLY A 46 24.04 8.92 7.11
CA GLY A 46 24.68 9.38 5.87
C GLY A 46 25.17 8.28 4.92
N SER A 47 24.99 6.99 5.22
CA SER A 47 25.42 5.89 4.34
C SER A 47 24.61 5.71 3.04
N GLY A 48 23.54 6.49 2.85
CA GLY A 48 22.69 6.46 1.65
C GLY A 48 21.33 5.77 1.82
N LYS A 49 21.01 5.24 3.02
CA LYS A 49 19.80 4.45 3.29
C LYS A 49 18.49 5.14 2.89
N THR A 50 18.22 6.29 3.50
CA THR A 50 17.04 7.13 3.21
C THR A 50 17.03 7.58 1.74
N THR A 51 18.20 7.82 1.13
CA THR A 51 18.30 8.19 -0.28
C THR A 51 17.84 7.05 -1.19
N VAL A 52 18.16 5.78 -0.88
CA VAL A 52 17.63 4.62 -1.60
C VAL A 52 16.10 4.59 -1.50
N GLY A 53 15.55 4.65 -0.28
CA GLY A 53 14.09 4.61 -0.06
C GLY A 53 13.34 5.73 -0.80
N ARG A 54 13.82 6.97 -0.67
CA ARG A 54 13.23 8.15 -1.35
C ARG A 54 13.35 8.10 -2.87
N SER A 55 14.39 7.46 -3.41
CA SER A 55 14.55 7.27 -4.85
C SER A 55 13.54 6.25 -5.40
N LEU A 56 13.27 5.18 -4.66
CA LEU A 56 12.28 4.15 -5.06
C LEU A 56 10.86 4.71 -5.18
N ILE A 57 10.45 5.60 -4.26
CA ILE A 57 9.15 6.31 -4.36
C ILE A 57 9.19 7.56 -5.23
N ARG A 58 10.34 7.84 -5.88
CA ARG A 58 10.56 8.98 -6.77
C ARG A 58 10.32 10.35 -6.14
N LEU A 59 10.64 10.52 -4.84
CA LEU A 59 10.78 11.87 -4.26
C LEU A 59 11.98 12.60 -4.88
N TYR A 60 12.98 11.85 -5.32
CA TYR A 60 14.01 12.34 -6.23
C TYR A 60 13.67 11.85 -7.64
N GLU A 61 13.20 12.76 -8.51
CA GLU A 61 12.76 12.40 -9.87
C GLU A 61 13.90 11.93 -10.77
N SER A 62 15.13 12.39 -10.50
CA SER A 62 16.34 12.03 -11.23
C SER A 62 17.22 11.08 -10.42
N TYR A 63 17.28 9.83 -10.85
CA TYR A 63 18.27 8.83 -10.44
C TYR A 63 18.63 7.95 -11.64
N GLY A 64 19.84 7.39 -11.64
CA GLY A 64 20.30 6.41 -12.63
C GLY A 64 20.02 4.97 -12.18
N GLY A 65 20.02 4.04 -13.13
CA GLY A 65 19.70 2.63 -12.88
C GLY A 65 18.25 2.28 -13.20
N GLN A 66 17.95 0.99 -13.03
CA GLN A 66 16.67 0.39 -13.38
C GLN A 66 15.96 -0.11 -12.12
N VAL A 67 14.68 0.20 -12.04
CA VAL A 67 13.80 -0.28 -10.97
C VAL A 67 12.57 -0.90 -11.60
N THR A 68 12.33 -2.16 -11.30
CA THR A 68 11.20 -2.94 -11.80
C THR A 68 10.34 -3.37 -10.62
N LEU A 69 9.02 -3.15 -10.72
CA LEU A 69 8.02 -3.49 -9.73
C LEU A 69 6.94 -4.35 -10.39
N LEU A 70 6.74 -5.59 -9.93
CA LEU A 70 5.81 -6.57 -10.53
C LEU A 70 6.00 -6.69 -12.05
N ASP A 71 7.25 -6.85 -12.51
CA ASP A 71 7.64 -6.88 -13.92
C ASP A 71 7.38 -5.57 -14.72
N GLU A 72 6.86 -4.50 -14.11
CA GLU A 72 6.75 -3.16 -14.71
C GLU A 72 7.95 -2.27 -14.38
N VAL A 73 8.58 -1.67 -15.38
CA VAL A 73 9.66 -0.70 -15.18
C VAL A 73 9.09 0.62 -14.65
N ILE A 74 9.60 1.06 -13.50
CA ILE A 74 9.21 2.29 -12.80
C ILE A 74 10.35 3.32 -12.69
N SER A 75 11.50 3.04 -13.32
CA SER A 75 12.64 3.96 -13.48
C SER A 75 12.53 4.83 -14.74
N GLY A 76 13.48 5.76 -14.92
CA GLY A 76 13.55 6.66 -16.07
C GLY A 76 13.05 8.09 -15.79
N ASN A 77 13.43 9.05 -16.63
CA ASN A 77 13.22 10.48 -16.38
C ASN A 77 11.75 10.93 -16.27
N LYS A 78 10.84 10.29 -17.02
CA LYS A 78 9.41 10.61 -17.00
C LYS A 78 8.60 9.32 -17.00
N LEU A 79 7.67 9.20 -16.06
CA LEU A 79 6.65 8.16 -16.06
C LEU A 79 5.37 8.66 -16.70
N THR A 80 4.67 7.76 -17.39
CA THR A 80 3.30 8.02 -17.85
C THR A 80 2.35 8.20 -16.66
N LYS A 81 1.18 8.82 -16.88
CA LYS A 81 0.14 8.93 -15.83
C LYS A 81 -0.27 7.57 -15.26
N LYS A 82 -0.33 6.52 -16.10
CA LYS A 82 -0.65 5.16 -15.69
C LYS A 82 0.44 4.57 -14.79
N GLN A 83 1.71 4.68 -15.18
CA GLN A 83 2.85 4.22 -14.38
C GLN A 83 2.98 4.97 -13.06
N ASN A 84 2.76 6.29 -13.05
CA ASN A 84 2.76 7.08 -11.81
C ASN A 84 1.65 6.62 -10.85
N LEU A 85 0.45 6.36 -11.36
CA LEU A 85 -0.65 5.83 -10.56
C LEU A 85 -0.33 4.43 -10.05
N PHE A 86 0.26 3.57 -10.88
CA PHE A 86 0.70 2.23 -10.52
C PHE A 86 1.77 2.27 -9.42
N LEU A 87 2.80 3.09 -9.54
CA LEU A 87 3.84 3.27 -8.52
C LEU A 87 3.24 3.77 -7.20
N ARG A 88 2.41 4.81 -7.24
CA ARG A 88 1.80 5.39 -6.03
C ARG A 88 0.80 4.45 -5.35
N LYS A 89 0.24 3.48 -6.06
CA LYS A 89 -0.59 2.41 -5.46
C LYS A 89 0.27 1.33 -4.81
N ASN A 90 1.32 0.91 -5.49
CA ASN A 90 2.05 -0.30 -5.12
C ASN A 90 3.26 -0.07 -4.22
N ILE A 91 3.82 1.15 -4.16
CA ILE A 91 4.90 1.51 -3.24
C ILE A 91 4.44 2.63 -2.32
N GLN A 92 4.55 2.42 -1.00
CA GLN A 92 4.26 3.43 0.02
C GLN A 92 5.43 3.55 0.99
N MET A 93 5.57 4.72 1.62
CA MET A 93 6.66 5.00 2.55
C MET A 93 6.11 5.49 3.89
N ILE A 94 6.69 4.97 4.98
CA ILE A 94 6.57 5.48 6.34
C ILE A 94 7.82 6.32 6.58
N PHE A 95 7.64 7.61 6.82
CA PHE A 95 8.75 8.54 7.09
C PHE A 95 9.17 8.50 8.56
N GLN A 96 10.40 8.94 8.82
CA GLN A 96 11.05 8.94 10.12
C GLN A 96 10.30 9.71 11.20
N ASP A 97 9.72 10.87 10.85
CA ASP A 97 8.96 11.68 11.80
C ASP A 97 7.45 11.64 11.51
N PRO A 98 6.64 11.04 12.41
CA PRO A 98 5.19 11.05 12.28
C PRO A 98 4.57 12.45 12.40
N TYR A 99 5.22 13.41 13.05
CA TYR A 99 4.71 14.78 13.19
C TYR A 99 4.72 15.51 11.84
N SER A 100 5.85 15.52 11.15
CA SER A 100 5.97 16.09 9.80
C SER A 100 5.12 15.35 8.75
N SER A 101 4.80 14.07 9.00
CA SER A 101 4.04 13.24 8.07
C SER A 101 2.53 13.50 8.07
N LEU A 102 1.96 14.01 9.16
CA LEU A 102 0.52 14.21 9.32
C LEU A 102 0.16 15.70 9.28
N ASN A 103 -0.85 16.07 8.50
CA ASN A 103 -1.34 17.45 8.49
C ASN A 103 -2.18 17.72 9.75
N GLY A 104 -1.61 18.48 10.71
CA GLY A 104 -2.26 18.81 11.98
C GLY A 104 -3.59 19.58 11.88
N GLN A 105 -3.89 20.20 10.73
CA GLN A 105 -5.15 20.93 10.49
C GLN A 105 -6.28 20.03 9.98
N LYS A 106 -5.98 18.76 9.64
CA LYS A 106 -6.97 17.79 9.17
C LYS A 106 -7.17 16.70 10.22
N ASN A 107 -8.41 16.22 10.35
CA ASN A 107 -8.68 15.02 11.15
C ASN A 107 -8.17 13.74 10.48
N ILE A 108 -8.04 12.67 11.26
CA ILE A 108 -7.49 11.40 10.80
C ILE A 108 -8.29 10.81 9.62
N TYR A 109 -9.62 10.96 9.63
CA TYR A 109 -10.51 10.56 8.56
C TYR A 109 -10.11 11.22 7.24
N SER A 110 -9.86 12.52 7.24
CA SER A 110 -9.47 13.26 6.03
C SER A 110 -8.07 12.88 5.56
N ILE A 111 -7.14 12.65 6.50
CA ILE A 111 -5.78 12.21 6.20
C ILE A 111 -5.77 10.82 5.54
N LEU A 112 -6.53 9.86 6.09
CA LEU A 112 -6.63 8.50 5.55
C LEU A 112 -7.46 8.43 4.26
N LYS A 113 -8.43 9.33 4.10
CA LYS A 113 -9.21 9.46 2.86
C LYS A 113 -8.39 9.95 1.67
N GLU A 114 -7.37 10.75 1.89
CA GLU A 114 -6.61 11.40 0.82
C GLU A 114 -5.91 10.39 -0.12
N PRO A 115 -5.12 9.40 0.38
CA PRO A 115 -4.54 8.35 -0.46
C PRO A 115 -5.59 7.58 -1.29
N LEU A 116 -6.75 7.28 -0.70
CA LEU A 116 -7.84 6.56 -1.36
C LEU A 116 -8.43 7.32 -2.56
N ILE A 117 -8.42 8.66 -2.52
CA ILE A 117 -8.87 9.52 -3.63
C ILE A 117 -7.77 9.71 -4.65
N VAL A 118 -6.58 10.12 -4.20
CA VAL A 118 -5.45 10.49 -5.06
C VAL A 118 -5.02 9.30 -5.92
N ASN A 119 -5.02 8.10 -5.33
CA ASN A 119 -4.66 6.88 -6.03
C ASN A 119 -5.84 6.25 -6.78
N GLY A 120 -7.02 6.88 -6.83
CA GLY A 120 -8.16 6.38 -7.62
C GLY A 120 -8.82 5.10 -7.08
N ILE A 121 -8.42 4.60 -5.91
CA ILE A 121 -8.93 3.35 -5.31
C ILE A 121 -10.44 3.43 -5.10
N LEU A 122 -10.93 4.53 -4.53
CA LEU A 122 -12.37 4.72 -4.33
C LEU A 122 -13.14 4.76 -5.65
N LYS A 123 -12.54 5.27 -6.72
CA LYS A 123 -13.19 5.31 -8.04
C LYS A 123 -13.32 3.89 -8.60
N GLU A 124 -12.26 3.08 -8.46
CA GLU A 124 -12.24 1.70 -8.91
C GLU A 124 -13.19 0.80 -8.11
N LYS A 125 -13.12 0.83 -6.77
CA LYS A 125 -14.05 0.08 -5.90
C LYS A 125 -15.50 0.47 -6.17
N MET A 126 -15.80 1.76 -6.35
CA MET A 126 -17.16 2.20 -6.69
C MET A 126 -17.61 1.74 -8.07
N ARG A 127 -16.70 1.70 -9.06
CA ARG A 127 -17.04 1.19 -10.39
C ARG A 127 -17.34 -0.29 -10.33
N GLU A 128 -16.49 -1.08 -9.65
CA GLU A 128 -16.67 -2.53 -9.49
C GLU A 128 -17.95 -2.86 -8.74
N LEU A 129 -18.20 -2.19 -7.61
CA LEU A 129 -19.41 -2.41 -6.81
C LEU A 129 -20.68 -2.20 -7.64
N PHE A 130 -20.77 -1.08 -8.36
CA PHE A 130 -21.99 -0.73 -9.11
C PHE A 130 -22.12 -1.45 -10.45
N GLN A 131 -21.28 -2.43 -10.76
CA GLN A 131 -21.49 -3.32 -11.91
C GLN A 131 -22.69 -4.24 -11.71
N ASP A 132 -22.86 -4.76 -10.50
CA ASP A 132 -23.86 -5.77 -10.14
C ASP A 132 -24.63 -5.41 -8.85
N TRP A 133 -24.40 -4.21 -8.27
CA TRP A 133 -25.00 -3.82 -7.00
C TRP A 133 -26.54 -3.94 -6.98
N LYS A 134 -27.20 -3.53 -8.07
CA LYS A 134 -28.67 -3.51 -8.14
C LYS A 134 -29.24 -4.93 -8.17
N GLU A 135 -28.57 -5.82 -8.89
CA GLU A 135 -28.92 -7.23 -9.04
C GLU A 135 -28.70 -7.98 -7.73
N VAL A 136 -27.55 -7.78 -7.08
CA VAL A 136 -27.24 -8.38 -5.77
C VAL A 136 -28.27 -7.96 -4.71
N VAL A 137 -28.54 -6.66 -4.61
CA VAL A 137 -29.54 -6.13 -3.67
C VAL A 137 -30.94 -6.68 -3.95
N LYS A 138 -31.31 -6.85 -5.21
CA LYS A 138 -32.61 -7.41 -5.59
C LYS A 138 -32.73 -8.88 -5.17
N ASN A 139 -31.72 -9.69 -5.49
CA ASN A 139 -31.79 -11.15 -5.29
C ASN A 139 -31.61 -11.55 -3.83
N PHE A 140 -30.83 -10.79 -3.06
CA PHE A 140 -30.60 -11.05 -1.64
C PHE A 140 -31.35 -10.08 -0.71
N LYS A 141 -32.40 -9.41 -1.20
CA LYS A 141 -33.16 -8.40 -0.46
C LYS A 141 -33.58 -8.89 0.93
N TYR A 142 -34.17 -10.09 0.97
CA TYR A 142 -34.69 -10.71 2.18
C TYR A 142 -33.58 -11.17 3.11
N THR A 143 -32.53 -11.78 2.55
CA THR A 143 -31.31 -12.17 3.29
C THR A 143 -30.63 -10.96 3.94
N PHE A 144 -30.57 -9.82 3.24
CA PHE A 144 -30.02 -8.59 3.77
C PHE A 144 -30.87 -7.99 4.88
N LEU A 145 -32.18 -7.99 4.70
CA LEU A 145 -33.11 -7.49 5.72
C LEU A 145 -33.07 -8.36 6.97
N ASP A 146 -33.06 -9.68 6.81
CA ASP A 146 -32.98 -10.65 7.90
C ASP A 146 -31.72 -10.45 8.75
N LYS A 147 -30.56 -10.36 8.09
CA LYS A 147 -29.27 -10.12 8.75
C LYS A 147 -29.21 -8.75 9.40
N TYR A 148 -29.80 -7.73 8.77
CA TYR A 148 -29.87 -6.39 9.34
C TYR A 148 -30.67 -6.39 10.64
N LEU A 149 -31.88 -6.98 10.64
CA LEU A 149 -32.74 -7.05 11.82
C LEU A 149 -32.10 -7.87 12.95
N GLU A 150 -31.48 -9.00 12.64
CA GLU A 150 -30.74 -9.81 13.62
C GLU A 150 -29.68 -8.98 14.34
N ILE A 151 -28.88 -8.21 13.60
CA ILE A 151 -27.83 -7.36 14.17
C ILE A 151 -28.42 -6.20 14.96
N ASP A 152 -29.53 -5.60 14.51
CA ASP A 152 -30.17 -4.48 15.20
C ASP A 152 -30.78 -4.94 16.54
N ILE A 153 -31.44 -6.11 16.55
CA ILE A 153 -31.93 -6.78 17.76
C ILE A 153 -30.76 -7.02 18.73
N GLN A 154 -29.67 -7.59 18.24
CA GLN A 154 -28.49 -7.87 19.06
C GLN A 154 -27.88 -6.58 19.64
N ASN A 155 -27.90 -5.46 18.90
CA ASN A 155 -27.43 -4.16 19.38
C ASN A 155 -28.24 -3.67 20.57
N VAL A 156 -29.56 -3.69 20.44
CA VAL A 156 -30.44 -3.20 21.51
C VAL A 156 -30.42 -4.14 22.71
N HIS A 157 -30.47 -5.46 22.48
CA HIS A 157 -30.42 -6.47 23.53
C HIS A 157 -29.15 -6.37 24.38
N ASP A 158 -27.97 -6.35 23.76
CA ASP A 158 -26.72 -6.31 24.51
C ASP A 158 -26.50 -4.97 25.21
N TYR A 159 -27.02 -3.89 24.64
CA TYR A 159 -27.01 -2.60 25.32
C TYR A 159 -27.95 -2.60 26.53
N ASN A 160 -29.16 -3.15 26.41
CA ASN A 160 -30.09 -3.33 27.53
C ASN A 160 -29.42 -4.11 28.65
N LYS A 161 -28.79 -5.25 28.35
CA LYS A 161 -28.07 -6.05 29.34
C LYS A 161 -27.00 -5.25 30.10
N LYS A 162 -26.19 -4.45 29.38
CA LYS A 162 -25.19 -3.58 30.01
C LYS A 162 -25.82 -2.47 30.84
N LEU A 163 -26.92 -1.88 30.37
CA LEU A 163 -27.64 -0.83 31.09
C LEU A 163 -28.32 -1.36 32.35
N THR A 164 -28.91 -2.55 32.32
CA THR A 164 -29.53 -3.19 33.49
C THR A 164 -28.50 -3.44 34.58
N ASN A 165 -27.37 -4.08 34.25
CA ASN A 165 -26.29 -4.32 35.21
C ASN A 165 -25.75 -3.00 35.81
N PHE A 166 -25.64 -1.96 34.97
CA PHE A 166 -25.22 -0.65 35.41
C PHE A 166 -26.25 0.03 36.31
N LEU A 167 -27.53 -0.08 35.98
CA LEU A 167 -28.63 0.52 36.74
C LEU A 167 -28.72 -0.12 38.13
N GLU A 168 -28.62 -1.44 38.24
CA GLU A 168 -28.59 -2.15 39.51
C GLU A 168 -27.42 -1.68 40.40
N GLU A 169 -26.22 -1.58 39.83
CA GLU A 169 -25.06 -1.06 40.56
C GLU A 169 -25.25 0.42 40.94
N PHE A 170 -25.86 1.21 40.05
CA PHE A 170 -26.07 2.62 40.24
C PHE A 170 -27.07 2.91 41.37
N GLU A 171 -28.19 2.20 41.40
CA GLU A 171 -29.20 2.35 42.44
C GLU A 171 -28.63 2.04 43.83
N VAL A 172 -27.85 0.97 43.96
CA VAL A 172 -27.16 0.63 45.22
C VAL A 172 -26.23 1.76 45.65
N LYS A 173 -25.42 2.31 44.73
CA LYS A 173 -24.48 3.40 45.05
C LYS A 173 -25.20 4.70 45.44
N VAL A 174 -26.25 5.09 44.72
CA VAL A 174 -27.03 6.29 45.04
C VAL A 174 -27.69 6.18 46.41
N ASN A 175 -28.22 5.00 46.75
CA ASN A 175 -28.82 4.74 48.06
C ASN A 175 -27.80 4.75 49.21
N LEU A 176 -26.54 4.38 48.95
CA LEU A 176 -25.44 4.53 49.92
C LEU A 176 -24.97 5.98 50.06
N TRP A 177 -24.91 6.73 48.95
CA TRP A 177 -24.41 8.10 48.94
C TRP A 177 -25.33 9.09 49.67
N LYS A 178 -26.66 8.91 49.61
CA LYS A 178 -27.61 9.78 50.30
C LYS A 178 -27.34 9.90 51.82
N PRO A 179 -27.33 8.81 52.60
CA PRO A 179 -27.05 8.88 54.04
C PRO A 179 -25.59 9.21 54.35
N GLN A 180 -24.62 8.80 53.51
CA GLN A 180 -23.22 9.20 53.67
C GLN A 180 -23.06 10.72 53.55
N PHE A 181 -23.81 11.35 52.64
CA PHE A 181 -23.80 12.79 52.44
C PHE A 181 -24.42 13.56 53.62
N GLU A 182 -25.50 13.06 54.20
CA GLU A 182 -26.15 13.70 55.36
C GLU A 182 -25.27 13.70 56.61
N ASN A 183 -24.37 12.71 56.74
CA ASN A 183 -23.47 12.56 57.88
C ASN A 183 -22.05 13.10 57.63
N LEU A 184 -21.78 13.70 56.47
CA LEU A 184 -20.44 14.11 56.04
C LEU A 184 -19.98 15.37 56.81
N SER A 185 -18.93 15.21 57.62
CA SER A 185 -18.27 16.28 58.37
C SER A 185 -17.10 16.90 57.57
N LEU A 186 -17.00 18.23 57.57
CA LEU A 186 -15.86 18.95 56.96
C LEU A 186 -14.52 18.70 57.67
N GLU A 187 -14.54 18.13 58.87
CA GLU A 187 -13.34 17.84 59.66
C GLU A 187 -12.64 16.54 59.21
N ASN A 188 -13.36 15.63 58.55
CA ASN A 188 -12.82 14.35 58.09
C ASN A 188 -12.53 14.35 56.58
N LYS A 189 -11.36 14.89 56.19
CA LYS A 189 -10.92 14.95 54.78
C LYS A 189 -10.90 13.59 54.07
N LYS A 190 -10.70 12.49 54.82
CA LYS A 190 -10.64 11.13 54.26
C LYS A 190 -12.00 10.65 53.74
N GLU A 191 -13.09 10.92 54.46
CA GLU A 191 -14.44 10.57 54.04
C GLU A 191 -14.85 11.34 52.77
N ILE A 192 -14.44 12.61 52.68
CA ILE A 192 -14.67 13.46 51.51
C ILE A 192 -13.95 12.90 50.27
N GLU A 193 -12.68 12.47 50.42
CA GLU A 193 -11.92 11.83 49.34
C GLU A 193 -12.46 10.46 48.93
N GLU A 194 -12.95 9.65 49.87
CA GLU A 194 -13.57 8.36 49.59
C GLU A 194 -14.88 8.52 48.79
N PHE A 195 -15.74 9.46 49.19
CA PHE A 195 -16.95 9.81 48.44
C PHE A 195 -16.62 10.29 47.02
N PHE A 196 -15.64 11.20 46.90
CA PHE A 196 -15.14 11.68 45.62
C PHE A 196 -14.68 10.52 44.72
N ASN A 197 -13.79 9.66 45.20
CA ASN A 197 -13.27 8.55 44.42
C ASN A 197 -14.38 7.57 44.01
N SER A 198 -15.34 7.26 44.89
CA SER A 198 -16.48 6.41 44.56
C SER A 198 -17.35 7.03 43.45
N TYR A 199 -17.58 8.33 43.49
CA TYR A 199 -18.36 9.05 42.48
C TYR A 199 -17.69 9.05 41.11
N PHE A 200 -16.38 9.32 41.05
CA PHE A 200 -15.64 9.31 39.79
C PHE A 200 -15.49 7.91 39.19
N THR A 201 -15.30 6.89 40.04
CA THR A 201 -15.32 5.49 39.61
C THR A 201 -16.63 5.14 38.90
N PHE A 202 -17.75 5.66 39.37
CA PHE A 202 -19.04 5.47 38.72
C PHE A 202 -19.12 6.16 37.35
N LEU A 203 -18.68 7.41 37.23
CA LEU A 203 -18.61 8.11 35.94
C LEU A 203 -17.70 7.38 34.93
N ASP A 204 -16.61 6.80 35.41
CA ASP A 204 -15.69 6.00 34.61
C ASP A 204 -16.33 4.72 34.10
N LYS A 205 -17.10 4.02 34.95
CA LYS A 205 -17.91 2.86 34.53
C LYS A 205 -18.94 3.24 33.46
N LYS A 206 -19.64 4.36 33.63
CA LYS A 206 -20.57 4.87 32.62
C LYS A 206 -19.86 5.13 31.28
N GLN A 207 -18.72 5.82 31.32
CA GLN A 207 -17.89 6.09 30.14
C GLN A 207 -17.44 4.78 29.46
N LEU A 208 -17.02 3.78 30.25
CA LEU A 208 -16.60 2.48 29.75
C LEU A 208 -17.74 1.75 29.02
N ILE A 209 -18.93 1.68 29.61
CA ILE A 209 -20.11 1.02 29.02
C ILE A 209 -20.50 1.69 27.70
N LEU A 210 -20.54 3.03 27.69
CA LEU A 210 -20.80 3.79 26.47
C LEU A 210 -19.78 3.44 25.40
N THR A 211 -18.48 3.52 25.72
CA THR A 211 -17.38 3.20 24.79
C THR A 211 -17.48 1.77 24.25
N GLN A 212 -17.72 0.79 25.11
CA GLN A 212 -17.90 -0.61 24.72
C GLN A 212 -19.10 -0.78 23.79
N ASN A 213 -20.24 -0.14 24.10
CA ASN A 213 -21.42 -0.17 23.25
C ASN A 213 -21.14 0.42 21.86
N PHE A 214 -20.50 1.59 21.80
CA PHE A 214 -20.10 2.20 20.52
C PHE A 214 -19.22 1.25 19.71
N ASN A 215 -18.19 0.68 20.34
CA ASN A 215 -17.29 -0.26 19.68
C ASN A 215 -18.02 -1.49 19.14
N ASP A 216 -18.93 -2.10 19.91
CA ASP A 216 -19.70 -3.27 19.48
C ASP A 216 -20.61 -2.95 18.29
N VAL A 217 -21.30 -1.81 18.33
CA VAL A 217 -22.20 -1.37 17.26
C VAL A 217 -21.42 -1.08 15.97
N TYR A 218 -20.24 -0.44 16.06
CA TYR A 218 -19.38 -0.24 14.90
C TYR A 218 -18.82 -1.56 14.36
N LYS A 219 -18.37 -2.47 15.23
CA LYS A 219 -17.88 -3.79 14.81
C LYS A 219 -18.95 -4.56 14.04
N ARG A 220 -20.19 -4.51 14.49
CA ARG A 220 -21.35 -5.11 13.81
C ARG A 220 -21.73 -4.43 12.50
N ALA A 221 -21.58 -3.10 12.41
CA ALA A 221 -21.68 -2.41 11.13
C ALA A 221 -20.65 -2.94 10.11
N GLY A 222 -19.42 -3.22 10.55
CA GLY A 222 -18.40 -3.89 9.74
C GLY A 222 -18.78 -5.31 9.33
N ILE A 223 -19.46 -6.07 10.19
CA ILE A 223 -20.01 -7.40 9.84
C ILE A 223 -21.04 -7.26 8.71
N LEU A 224 -21.97 -6.30 8.79
CA LEU A 224 -22.95 -6.04 7.73
C LEU A 224 -22.27 -5.62 6.42
N TYR A 225 -21.25 -4.77 6.49
CA TYR A 225 -20.43 -4.41 5.33
C TYR A 225 -19.83 -5.64 4.64
N LYS A 226 -19.15 -6.52 5.41
CA LYS A 226 -18.54 -7.76 4.88
C LYS A 226 -19.58 -8.76 4.37
N PHE A 227 -20.74 -8.81 5.02
CA PHE A 227 -21.85 -9.67 4.62
C PHE A 227 -22.36 -9.35 3.21
N TYR A 228 -22.42 -8.07 2.84
CA TYR A 228 -22.73 -7.68 1.46
C TYR A 228 -21.77 -8.29 0.44
N PHE A 229 -20.45 -8.13 0.66
CA PHE A 229 -19.46 -8.65 -0.28
C PHE A 229 -19.48 -10.18 -0.35
N LYS A 230 -19.80 -10.86 0.76
CA LYS A 230 -20.05 -12.31 0.76
C LYS A 230 -21.22 -12.68 -0.16
N MET A 231 -22.33 -11.93 -0.10
CA MET A 231 -23.47 -12.18 -1.00
C MET A 231 -23.18 -11.79 -2.45
N GLN A 232 -22.41 -10.73 -2.68
CA GLN A 232 -21.95 -10.36 -4.02
C GLN A 232 -21.05 -11.45 -4.62
N GLU A 233 -20.17 -12.05 -3.82
CA GLU A 233 -19.35 -13.19 -4.26
C GLU A 233 -20.22 -14.41 -4.61
N LYS A 234 -21.18 -14.75 -3.75
CA LYS A 234 -22.17 -15.82 -4.03
C LYS A 234 -22.94 -15.56 -5.32
N TYR A 235 -23.41 -14.32 -5.52
CA TYR A 235 -24.07 -13.91 -6.76
C TYR A 235 -23.19 -14.14 -7.99
N ARG A 236 -21.91 -13.75 -7.92
CA ARG A 236 -20.93 -13.92 -9.00
C ARG A 236 -20.60 -15.40 -9.27
N LYS A 237 -20.66 -16.25 -8.24
CA LYS A 237 -20.52 -17.72 -8.35
C LYS A 237 -21.78 -18.42 -8.85
N GLY A 238 -22.91 -17.73 -8.96
CA GLY A 238 -24.20 -18.32 -9.33
C GLY A 238 -24.91 -19.02 -8.16
N GLU A 239 -24.40 -18.92 -6.94
CA GLU A 239 -25.03 -19.43 -5.71
C GLU A 239 -26.15 -18.47 -5.24
N ILE A 240 -27.24 -18.42 -6.00
CA ILE A 240 -28.41 -17.61 -5.68
C ILE A 240 -29.32 -18.45 -4.78
N SER A 241 -29.79 -17.89 -3.66
CA SER A 241 -30.88 -18.51 -2.91
C SER A 241 -32.18 -18.17 -3.61
N PHE A 242 -33.10 -19.14 -3.70
CA PHE A 242 -34.34 -19.08 -4.49
C PHE A 242 -34.07 -19.57 -5.93
N ASP A 243 -34.92 -20.45 -6.48
CA ASP A 243 -34.76 -21.15 -7.78
C ASP A 243 -34.90 -20.19 -8.99
N GLU A 244 -34.24 -19.04 -8.93
CA GLU A 244 -33.95 -18.14 -10.05
C GLU A 244 -33.05 -18.82 -11.08
N VAL A 245 -32.34 -19.90 -10.73
CA VAL A 245 -31.36 -20.54 -11.61
C VAL A 245 -32.03 -21.00 -12.90
N ASP A 246 -33.17 -21.67 -12.84
CA ASP A 246 -33.86 -22.17 -14.04
C ASP A 246 -34.50 -21.04 -14.85
N VAL A 247 -35.09 -20.04 -14.20
CA VAL A 247 -35.63 -18.84 -14.88
C VAL A 247 -34.52 -18.02 -15.54
N LYS A 248 -33.38 -17.87 -14.86
CA LYS A 248 -32.20 -17.12 -15.33
C LYS A 248 -31.46 -17.89 -16.41
N ASN A 249 -31.32 -19.20 -16.27
CA ASN A 249 -30.72 -20.07 -17.29
C ASN A 249 -31.57 -20.06 -18.55
N THR A 250 -32.89 -20.26 -18.45
CA THR A 250 -33.80 -20.18 -19.61
C THR A 250 -33.87 -18.76 -20.19
N ALA A 251 -33.84 -17.70 -19.37
CA ALA A 251 -33.77 -16.31 -19.84
C ALA A 251 -32.43 -15.98 -20.53
N ASN A 252 -31.32 -16.48 -20.01
CA ASN A 252 -30.00 -16.33 -20.62
C ASN A 252 -29.90 -17.13 -21.90
N GLN A 253 -30.44 -18.35 -21.96
CA GLN A 253 -30.56 -19.14 -23.19
C GLN A 253 -31.43 -18.40 -24.22
N LEU A 254 -32.57 -17.84 -23.83
CA LEU A 254 -33.39 -16.98 -24.69
C LEU A 254 -32.63 -15.77 -25.22
N LYS A 255 -31.87 -15.10 -24.34
CA LYS A 255 -31.06 -13.94 -24.71
C LYS A 255 -29.93 -14.33 -25.65
N GLU A 256 -29.22 -15.42 -25.37
CA GLU A 256 -28.19 -15.97 -26.25
C GLU A 256 -28.74 -16.37 -27.61
N ILE A 257 -29.88 -17.06 -27.66
CA ILE A 257 -30.49 -17.47 -28.93
C ILE A 257 -30.94 -16.22 -29.71
N ARG A 258 -31.50 -15.20 -29.05
CA ARG A 258 -31.84 -13.91 -29.68
C ARG A 258 -30.62 -13.14 -30.18
N GLU A 259 -29.55 -13.07 -29.38
CA GLU A 259 -28.27 -12.46 -29.78
C GLU A 259 -27.65 -13.23 -30.94
N LYS A 260 -27.61 -14.57 -30.90
CA LYS A 260 -27.17 -15.44 -32.01
C LYS A 260 -28.00 -15.20 -33.26
N ILE A 261 -29.32 -15.11 -33.18
CA ILE A 261 -30.19 -14.78 -34.34
C ILE A 261 -29.87 -13.38 -34.88
N LYS A 262 -29.66 -12.39 -34.02
CA LYS A 262 -29.32 -11.01 -34.41
C LYS A 262 -27.93 -10.95 -35.05
N ASP A 263 -26.93 -11.56 -34.45
CA ASP A 263 -25.54 -11.61 -34.93
C ASP A 263 -25.45 -12.42 -36.23
N ILE A 264 -26.19 -13.54 -36.36
CA ILE A 264 -26.32 -14.30 -37.62
C ILE A 264 -27.03 -13.47 -38.69
N SER A 265 -28.08 -12.72 -38.35
CA SER A 265 -28.75 -11.83 -39.30
C SER A 265 -27.86 -10.67 -39.76
N HIS A 266 -26.94 -10.22 -38.89
CA HIS A 266 -25.93 -9.21 -39.20
C HIS A 266 -24.75 -9.81 -39.98
N PHE A 267 -24.41 -11.07 -39.73
CA PHE A 267 -23.37 -11.83 -40.43
C PHE A 267 -23.78 -12.21 -41.86
N VAL A 268 -25.04 -12.58 -42.08
CA VAL A 268 -25.63 -12.78 -43.42
C VAL A 268 -25.55 -11.51 -44.27
N ARG A 269 -25.41 -10.32 -43.65
CA ARG A 269 -25.16 -9.04 -44.32
C ARG A 269 -23.68 -8.67 -44.51
N VAL A 270 -22.74 -9.34 -43.85
CA VAL A 270 -21.31 -8.94 -43.78
C VAL A 270 -20.40 -9.97 -44.48
N LYS A 271 -20.96 -11.02 -45.07
CA LYS A 271 -20.25 -12.15 -45.70
C LYS A 271 -19.53 -11.83 -47.03
N GLU A 272 -18.95 -10.63 -47.17
CA GLU A 272 -18.19 -10.23 -48.37
C GLU A 272 -16.66 -10.15 -48.20
N ASP A 273 -16.05 -10.27 -47.00
CA ASP A 273 -14.59 -10.51 -46.97
C ASP A 273 -14.05 -11.09 -45.63
N PRO A 274 -13.36 -12.26 -45.59
CA PRO A 274 -13.03 -12.96 -44.33
C PRO A 274 -11.57 -12.84 -43.84
N THR A 275 -10.71 -11.95 -44.37
CA THR A 275 -9.25 -12.06 -44.18
C THR A 275 -8.62 -11.22 -43.04
N HIS A 276 -9.38 -10.43 -42.27
CA HIS A 276 -8.78 -9.32 -41.50
C HIS A 276 -8.65 -9.48 -39.97
N LEU A 277 -9.08 -10.60 -39.36
CA LEU A 277 -9.21 -10.67 -37.90
C LEU A 277 -7.92 -11.06 -37.16
N ASP A 278 -7.25 -12.17 -37.48
CA ASP A 278 -6.08 -12.65 -36.69
C ASP A 278 -4.86 -11.70 -36.70
N GLN A 279 -4.75 -10.82 -37.70
CA GLN A 279 -3.68 -9.82 -37.78
C GLN A 279 -3.81 -8.70 -36.74
N ILE A 280 -5.02 -8.36 -36.29
CA ILE A 280 -5.27 -7.17 -35.45
C ILE A 280 -4.87 -7.41 -33.98
N SER A 281 -5.12 -8.61 -33.44
CA SER A 281 -4.72 -9.00 -32.09
C SER A 281 -3.19 -9.08 -31.95
N GLN A 282 -2.53 -9.70 -32.93
CA GLN A 282 -1.06 -9.79 -32.98
C GLN A 282 -0.42 -8.39 -33.04
N ASP A 283 -0.97 -7.48 -33.85
CA ASP A 283 -0.52 -6.10 -33.96
C ASP A 283 -0.57 -5.31 -32.65
N TRP A 284 -1.52 -5.60 -31.76
CA TRP A 284 -1.68 -4.89 -30.49
C TRP A 284 -0.68 -5.30 -29.40
N GLU A 285 -0.42 -6.60 -29.26
CA GLU A 285 0.65 -7.09 -28.38
C GLU A 285 2.03 -6.61 -28.85
N ASN A 286 2.21 -6.58 -30.16
CA ASN A 286 3.41 -6.09 -30.83
C ASN A 286 3.65 -4.59 -30.53
N TRP A 287 2.60 -3.76 -30.58
CA TRP A 287 2.68 -2.33 -30.26
C TRP A 287 3.00 -2.05 -28.78
N THR A 288 2.45 -2.83 -27.85
CA THR A 288 2.71 -2.67 -26.41
C THR A 288 4.14 -3.05 -26.04
N LYS A 289 4.66 -4.13 -26.63
CA LYS A 289 6.07 -4.54 -26.49
C LYS A 289 7.03 -3.47 -27.05
N TYR A 290 6.74 -2.92 -28.23
CA TYR A 290 7.51 -1.82 -28.84
C TYR A 290 7.61 -0.56 -27.95
N ASN A 291 6.50 -0.12 -27.38
CA ASN A 291 6.50 1.08 -26.52
C ASN A 291 7.34 0.91 -25.24
N ASN A 292 7.35 -0.31 -24.67
CA ASN A 292 8.15 -0.60 -23.48
C ASN A 292 9.66 -0.58 -23.80
N SER A 293 10.07 -1.18 -24.91
CA SER A 293 11.46 -1.14 -25.42
C SER A 293 11.95 0.28 -25.70
N LYS A 294 11.13 1.11 -26.36
CA LYS A 294 11.45 2.51 -26.64
C LYS A 294 11.66 3.35 -25.36
N ASN A 295 10.87 3.11 -24.32
CA ASN A 295 11.02 3.80 -23.05
C ASN A 295 12.30 3.39 -22.31
N LEU A 296 12.68 2.10 -22.37
CA LEU A 296 13.92 1.60 -21.80
C LEU A 296 15.14 2.27 -22.43
N LEU A 297 15.20 2.31 -23.76
CA LEU A 297 16.30 2.95 -24.51
C LEU A 297 16.44 4.44 -24.15
N ASN A 298 15.32 5.16 -24.06
CA ASN A 298 15.30 6.56 -23.61
C ASN A 298 15.89 6.75 -22.20
N SER A 299 15.70 5.77 -21.31
CA SER A 299 16.26 5.79 -19.96
C SER A 299 17.79 5.70 -20.00
N TYR A 300 18.34 4.77 -20.79
CA TYR A 300 19.80 4.62 -20.93
C TYR A 300 20.47 5.83 -21.58
N VAL A 301 19.88 6.37 -22.65
CA VAL A 301 20.36 7.63 -23.28
C VAL A 301 20.41 8.76 -22.25
N SER A 302 19.35 8.88 -21.44
CA SER A 302 19.29 9.89 -20.39
C SER A 302 20.33 9.67 -19.29
N GLN A 303 20.60 8.42 -18.92
CA GLN A 303 21.62 8.05 -17.94
C GLN A 303 23.01 8.49 -18.42
N TYR A 304 23.45 8.09 -19.61
CA TYR A 304 24.77 8.48 -20.13
C TYR A 304 24.91 9.99 -20.28
N LYS A 305 23.84 10.69 -20.70
CA LYS A 305 23.81 12.16 -20.74
C LYS A 305 24.05 12.79 -19.36
N TYR A 306 23.46 12.22 -18.32
CA TYR A 306 23.61 12.70 -16.94
C TYR A 306 25.01 12.37 -16.40
N GLU A 307 25.48 11.14 -16.59
CA GLU A 307 26.83 10.72 -16.19
C GLU A 307 27.92 11.57 -16.88
N TYR A 308 27.77 11.88 -18.17
CA TYR A 308 28.65 12.83 -18.88
C TYR A 308 28.73 14.18 -18.15
N LYS A 309 27.59 14.83 -17.92
CA LYS A 309 27.54 16.17 -17.30
C LYS A 309 28.10 16.16 -15.88
N MET A 310 27.78 15.12 -15.12
CA MET A 310 28.27 14.95 -13.75
C MET A 310 29.79 14.78 -13.71
N ASN A 311 30.34 13.90 -14.55
CA ASN A 311 31.78 13.68 -14.63
C ASN A 311 32.53 14.91 -15.15
N LEU A 312 31.95 15.65 -16.10
CA LEU A 312 32.51 16.92 -16.54
C LEU A 312 32.60 17.94 -15.40
N ASN A 313 31.53 18.09 -14.62
CA ASN A 313 31.53 18.99 -13.46
C ASN A 313 32.54 18.55 -12.40
N ASN A 314 32.65 17.25 -12.11
CA ASN A 314 33.64 16.74 -11.16
C ASN A 314 35.09 17.01 -11.60
N ALA A 315 35.37 16.89 -12.91
CA ALA A 315 36.66 17.24 -13.45
C ALA A 315 36.96 18.74 -13.21
N LEU A 316 35.99 19.63 -13.47
CA LEU A 316 36.18 21.07 -13.35
C LEU A 316 36.31 21.57 -11.90
N ILE A 317 35.78 20.83 -10.92
CA ILE A 317 35.80 21.22 -9.50
C ILE A 317 37.07 20.73 -8.80
N THR A 318 37.72 19.69 -9.31
CA THR A 318 38.83 19.03 -8.61
C THR A 318 40.16 19.73 -8.86
N GLU A 319 40.92 19.97 -7.79
CA GLU A 319 42.27 20.58 -7.84
C GLU A 319 43.40 19.56 -8.11
N ASP A 320 43.12 18.27 -7.96
CA ASP A 320 44.05 17.15 -8.19
C ASP A 320 44.05 16.74 -9.68
N VAL A 321 45.24 16.76 -10.31
CA VAL A 321 45.44 16.45 -11.73
C VAL A 321 45.05 15.01 -12.08
N GLN A 322 45.28 14.04 -11.18
CA GLN A 322 44.94 12.64 -11.42
C GLN A 322 43.41 12.46 -11.41
N LYS A 323 42.74 13.07 -10.43
CA LYS A 323 41.28 13.06 -10.34
C LYS A 323 40.62 13.84 -11.48
N TYR A 324 41.19 14.99 -11.86
CA TYR A 324 40.79 15.73 -13.05
C TYR A 324 40.82 14.82 -14.28
N SER A 325 41.96 14.17 -14.53
CA SER A 325 42.13 13.29 -15.69
C SER A 325 41.14 12.12 -15.66
N TYR A 326 40.93 11.49 -14.50
CA TYR A 326 39.98 10.39 -14.35
C TYR A 326 38.54 10.81 -14.69
N TYR A 327 38.05 11.89 -14.07
CA TYR A 327 36.71 12.39 -14.34
C TYR A 327 36.57 12.92 -15.78
N LYS A 328 37.62 13.50 -16.34
CA LYS A 328 37.64 13.94 -17.73
C LYS A 328 37.54 12.76 -18.69
N LYS A 329 38.30 11.68 -18.48
CA LYS A 329 38.21 10.41 -19.22
C LYS A 329 36.78 9.86 -19.21
N LEU A 330 36.19 9.75 -18.02
CA LEU A 330 34.80 9.32 -17.86
C LEU A 330 33.79 10.23 -18.56
N SER A 331 34.00 11.54 -18.55
CA SER A 331 33.10 12.48 -19.23
C SER A 331 33.11 12.29 -20.74
N VAL A 332 34.29 12.05 -21.34
CA VAL A 332 34.45 11.84 -22.78
C VAL A 332 33.79 10.52 -23.19
N VAL A 333 34.11 9.43 -22.49
CA VAL A 333 33.53 8.10 -22.77
C VAL A 333 32.00 8.12 -22.68
N ASN A 334 31.44 8.67 -21.59
CA ASN A 334 29.99 8.72 -21.43
C ASN A 334 29.31 9.65 -22.45
N TYR A 335 29.98 10.72 -22.89
CA TYR A 335 29.46 11.60 -23.95
C TYR A 335 29.39 10.88 -25.29
N GLU A 336 30.44 10.14 -25.67
CA GLU A 336 30.47 9.41 -26.93
C GLU A 336 29.43 8.28 -26.95
N ILE A 337 29.28 7.53 -25.86
CA ILE A 337 28.21 6.51 -25.74
C ILE A 337 26.83 7.16 -25.84
N TYR A 338 26.59 8.28 -25.12
CA TYR A 338 25.35 9.05 -25.21
C TYR A 338 25.06 9.52 -26.64
N SER A 339 26.07 10.08 -27.30
CA SER A 339 25.99 10.62 -28.67
C SER A 339 25.64 9.50 -29.65
N TYR A 340 26.36 8.38 -29.56
CA TYR A 340 26.14 7.19 -30.37
C TYR A 340 24.73 6.63 -30.22
N LEU A 341 24.27 6.39 -28.98
CA LEU A 341 22.92 5.89 -28.71
C LEU A 341 21.82 6.87 -29.17
N SER A 342 22.08 8.18 -29.10
CA SER A 342 21.13 9.21 -29.56
C SER A 342 21.04 9.26 -31.09
N LEU A 343 22.16 9.14 -31.79
CA LEU A 343 22.23 9.11 -33.25
C LEU A 343 21.54 7.88 -33.83
N HIS A 344 21.77 6.72 -33.22
CA HIS A 344 21.21 5.45 -33.65
C HIS A 344 19.88 5.09 -32.97
N PHE A 345 19.27 6.02 -32.24
CA PHE A 345 18.07 5.79 -31.44
C PHE A 345 16.95 5.06 -32.21
N LYS A 346 16.69 5.47 -33.45
CA LYS A 346 15.65 4.88 -34.32
C LYS A 346 15.95 3.45 -34.75
N LYS A 347 17.22 3.04 -34.83
CA LYS A 347 17.60 1.66 -35.18
C LYS A 347 17.28 0.70 -34.03
N PHE A 348 17.38 1.18 -32.78
CA PHE A 348 17.21 0.34 -31.59
C PHE A 348 15.78 0.30 -31.02
N THR A 349 14.85 1.10 -31.55
CA THR A 349 13.46 1.11 -31.04
C THR A 349 12.72 -0.19 -31.29
N ASN A 350 13.18 -1.00 -32.26
CA ASN A 350 12.52 -2.24 -32.67
C ASN A 350 13.09 -3.49 -31.97
N LEU A 351 14.04 -3.31 -31.03
CA LEU A 351 14.65 -4.42 -30.31
C LEU A 351 13.77 -4.88 -29.13
N THR A 352 13.81 -6.18 -28.84
CA THR A 352 13.22 -6.73 -27.63
C THR A 352 13.98 -6.29 -26.38
N PHE A 353 13.30 -6.31 -25.23
CA PHE A 353 13.87 -5.89 -23.94
C PHE A 353 15.20 -6.60 -23.61
N SER A 354 15.27 -7.92 -23.79
CA SER A 354 16.47 -8.71 -23.50
C SER A 354 17.65 -8.36 -24.42
N LYS A 355 17.39 -8.06 -25.70
CA LYS A 355 18.42 -7.62 -26.65
C LYS A 355 18.96 -6.23 -26.28
N ILE A 356 18.10 -5.31 -25.82
CA ILE A 356 18.54 -3.98 -25.33
C ILE A 356 19.45 -4.12 -24.11
N GLU A 357 19.13 -4.98 -23.14
CA GLU A 357 20.00 -5.20 -21.97
C GLU A 357 21.37 -5.80 -22.36
N SER A 358 21.38 -6.80 -23.26
CA SER A 358 22.63 -7.38 -23.78
C SER A 358 23.48 -6.34 -24.52
N PHE A 359 22.84 -5.52 -25.35
CA PHE A 359 23.47 -4.45 -26.10
C PHE A 359 24.11 -3.39 -25.19
N ILE A 360 23.38 -2.92 -24.17
CA ILE A 360 23.92 -1.95 -23.19
C ILE A 360 25.06 -2.55 -22.38
N SER A 361 25.00 -3.84 -22.06
CA SER A 361 26.08 -4.53 -21.33
C SER A 361 27.40 -4.51 -22.12
N ARG A 362 27.36 -4.63 -23.46
CA ARG A 362 28.56 -4.50 -24.30
C ARG A 362 29.19 -3.10 -24.24
N PHE A 363 28.39 -2.02 -24.14
CA PHE A 363 28.94 -0.67 -23.96
C PHE A 363 29.61 -0.48 -22.60
N GLU A 364 29.02 -1.03 -21.53
CA GLU A 364 29.65 -0.99 -20.21
C GLU A 364 30.95 -1.78 -20.19
N GLU A 365 30.99 -2.96 -20.82
CA GLU A 365 32.22 -3.75 -20.95
C GLU A 365 33.31 -3.03 -21.75
N LEU A 366 32.95 -2.42 -22.90
CA LEU A 366 33.88 -1.62 -23.70
C LEU A 366 34.39 -0.39 -22.94
N LYS A 367 33.52 0.29 -22.20
CA LYS A 367 33.89 1.42 -21.33
C LYS A 367 34.87 0.98 -20.25
N GLU A 368 34.61 -0.14 -19.58
CA GLU A 368 35.48 -0.64 -18.52
C GLU A 368 36.86 -1.07 -19.05
N THR A 369 36.90 -1.88 -20.12
CA THR A 369 38.13 -2.35 -20.74
C THR A 369 38.99 -1.19 -21.24
N PHE A 370 38.40 -0.24 -21.97
CA PHE A 370 39.13 0.92 -22.48
C PHE A 370 39.68 1.82 -21.35
N LEU A 371 38.89 2.06 -20.30
CA LEU A 371 39.36 2.87 -19.18
C LEU A 371 40.50 2.18 -18.43
N LEU A 372 40.42 0.86 -18.22
CA LEU A 372 41.48 0.05 -17.61
C LEU A 372 42.80 0.14 -18.39
N GLU A 373 42.76 0.00 -19.71
CA GLU A 373 43.95 0.14 -20.54
C GLU A 373 44.57 1.54 -20.45
N LYS A 374 43.73 2.57 -20.39
CA LYS A 374 44.15 3.98 -20.29
C LYS A 374 44.28 4.47 -18.86
N GLN A 375 44.48 3.57 -17.90
CA GLN A 375 44.53 3.93 -16.50
C GLN A 375 45.67 4.90 -16.18
N ASN A 376 46.88 4.55 -16.61
CA ASN A 376 48.12 5.28 -16.28
C ASN A 376 48.34 6.52 -17.15
N VAL A 377 47.47 6.75 -18.13
CA VAL A 377 47.58 7.88 -19.05
C VAL A 377 46.79 9.06 -18.49
N LEU A 378 47.49 10.17 -18.25
CA LEU A 378 46.89 11.41 -17.77
C LEU A 378 46.46 12.30 -18.95
N ILE A 379 45.28 12.91 -18.82
CA ILE A 379 44.66 13.75 -19.84
C ILE A 379 44.48 15.16 -19.32
N VAL A 380 44.97 16.13 -20.10
CA VAL A 380 44.81 17.56 -19.88
C VAL A 380 44.48 18.30 -21.17
N ASN A 381 43.93 19.50 -21.06
CA ASN A 381 43.55 20.33 -22.21
C ASN A 381 44.78 20.96 -22.93
N GLN A 382 46.00 20.78 -22.44
CA GLN A 382 47.24 21.33 -23.02
C GLN A 382 48.14 20.20 -23.56
N LYS A 383 48.83 20.45 -24.68
CA LYS A 383 49.81 19.51 -25.26
C LYS A 383 51.14 19.62 -24.49
N SER A 384 51.47 18.60 -23.71
CA SER A 384 52.84 18.35 -23.25
C SER A 384 53.23 16.91 -23.62
N GLU A 385 54.53 16.61 -23.68
CA GLU A 385 55.03 15.27 -24.03
C GLU A 385 54.67 14.19 -23.00
N LYS A 386 54.27 14.56 -21.77
CA LYS A 386 53.93 13.63 -20.69
C LYS A 386 52.43 13.35 -20.54
N PHE A 387 51.57 13.98 -21.34
CA PHE A 387 50.10 13.88 -21.22
C PHE A 387 49.42 13.61 -22.56
N GLU A 388 48.41 12.74 -22.54
CA GLU A 388 47.56 12.53 -23.72
C GLU A 388 46.55 13.68 -23.86
N SER A 389 46.32 14.13 -25.09
CA SER A 389 45.30 15.15 -25.32
C SER A 389 43.90 14.55 -25.24
N VAL A 390 42.93 15.32 -24.76
CA VAL A 390 41.50 14.93 -24.75
C VAL A 390 41.05 14.47 -26.15
N THR A 391 41.54 15.12 -27.19
CA THR A 391 41.21 14.83 -28.58
C THR A 391 41.72 13.46 -29.03
N ASN A 392 42.97 13.10 -28.69
CA ASN A 392 43.55 11.80 -29.04
C ASN A 392 42.81 10.67 -28.34
N PHE A 393 42.59 10.80 -27.02
CA PHE A 393 41.84 9.81 -26.23
C PHE A 393 40.41 9.64 -26.76
N ARG A 394 39.75 10.75 -27.14
CA ARG A 394 38.42 10.74 -27.75
C ARG A 394 38.43 9.97 -29.08
N HIS A 395 39.40 10.23 -29.96
CA HIS A 395 39.49 9.55 -31.25
C HIS A 395 39.71 8.04 -31.09
N GLU A 396 40.60 7.63 -30.17
CA GLU A 396 40.84 6.21 -29.92
C GLU A 396 39.61 5.50 -29.35
N PHE A 397 38.85 6.17 -28.48
CA PHE A 397 37.59 5.63 -27.99
C PHE A 397 36.54 5.50 -29.10
N ILE A 398 36.40 6.53 -29.95
CA ILE A 398 35.47 6.52 -31.08
C ILE A 398 35.79 5.36 -32.03
N ASP A 399 37.07 5.11 -32.32
CA ASP A 399 37.51 4.02 -33.19
C ASP A 399 37.08 2.64 -32.66
N ARG A 400 37.25 2.40 -31.35
CA ARG A 400 36.75 1.18 -30.69
C ARG A 400 35.22 1.11 -30.65
N LEU A 401 34.56 2.26 -30.46
CA LEU A 401 33.11 2.34 -30.46
C LEU A 401 32.53 2.04 -31.85
N SER A 402 33.19 2.43 -32.93
CA SER A 402 32.79 2.08 -34.30
C SER A 402 33.02 0.61 -34.64
N ASN A 403 33.97 -0.06 -33.98
CA ASN A 403 34.23 -1.49 -34.17
C ASN A 403 33.22 -2.41 -33.44
N LEU A 404 32.36 -1.87 -32.58
CA LEU A 404 31.18 -2.60 -32.12
C LEU A 404 30.27 -2.82 -33.33
N ASN A 405 30.21 -4.06 -33.84
CA ASN A 405 29.30 -4.42 -34.92
C ASN A 405 27.84 -4.33 -34.41
N VAL A 406 27.24 -3.18 -34.60
CA VAL A 406 25.88 -2.88 -34.15
C VAL A 406 24.83 -3.50 -35.07
N ASP A 407 25.20 -3.79 -36.32
CA ASP A 407 24.31 -4.40 -37.30
C ASP A 407 24.02 -5.89 -36.98
N GLU A 408 24.89 -6.55 -36.20
CA GLU A 408 24.66 -7.91 -35.64
C GLU A 408 23.36 -8.00 -34.79
N PHE A 409 22.92 -6.88 -34.18
CA PHE A 409 21.69 -6.84 -33.39
C PHE A 409 20.45 -6.51 -34.23
N VAL A 410 20.64 -6.03 -35.46
CA VAL A 410 19.58 -5.53 -36.34
C VAL A 410 19.07 -6.63 -37.29
N GLU A 411 19.91 -7.62 -37.64
CA GLU A 411 19.59 -8.72 -38.57
C GLU A 411 18.52 -9.71 -38.05
N ASP A 412 18.08 -9.56 -36.80
CA ASP A 412 17.16 -10.48 -36.15
C ASP A 412 16.06 -9.70 -35.40
N SER A 413 15.55 -8.64 -36.02
CA SER A 413 14.39 -7.89 -35.52
C SER A 413 13.11 -8.66 -35.85
N ASP A 414 12.41 -9.20 -34.84
CA ASP A 414 11.07 -9.81 -35.01
C ASP A 414 10.00 -8.84 -35.53
N TYR A 415 10.35 -7.55 -35.72
CA TYR A 415 9.44 -6.48 -36.12
C TYR A 415 9.89 -5.88 -37.45
N ASN A 416 9.31 -6.35 -38.55
CA ASN A 416 9.48 -5.77 -39.87
C ASN A 416 9.09 -4.28 -39.84
N GLY A 417 10.05 -3.43 -40.23
CA GLY A 417 10.04 -1.97 -40.05
C GLY A 417 9.06 -1.16 -40.91
N SER A 418 7.82 -1.60 -41.13
CA SER A 418 6.87 -0.87 -42.00
C SER A 418 5.49 -0.60 -41.40
N LEU A 419 5.28 -0.71 -40.08
CA LEU A 419 3.98 -0.38 -39.48
C LEU A 419 4.02 0.97 -38.75
N HIS A 420 3.70 2.02 -39.51
CA HIS A 420 3.21 3.28 -38.95
C HIS A 420 1.88 3.03 -38.21
N TYR A 421 1.93 2.62 -36.94
CA TYR A 421 0.76 2.61 -36.06
C TYR A 421 0.36 4.05 -35.70
N LYS A 422 -0.16 4.80 -36.67
CA LYS A 422 -0.71 6.15 -36.49
C LYS A 422 -2.16 6.15 -36.02
N ASN A 423 -2.89 5.04 -36.18
CA ASN A 423 -4.29 4.94 -35.79
C ASN A 423 -4.48 3.78 -34.80
N LYS A 424 -5.12 4.06 -33.65
CA LYS A 424 -5.69 3.02 -32.78
C LYS A 424 -6.64 2.16 -33.63
N PRO A 425 -6.42 0.85 -33.82
CA PRO A 425 -7.35 0.01 -34.55
C PRO A 425 -8.70 -0.05 -33.82
N THR A 426 -9.77 0.03 -34.59
CA THR A 426 -11.15 0.18 -34.15
C THR A 426 -11.63 -1.06 -33.40
N ILE A 427 -12.01 -0.86 -32.14
CA ILE A 427 -12.26 -1.82 -31.05
C ILE A 427 -13.42 -2.83 -31.31
N LEU A 428 -14.13 -2.79 -32.44
CA LEU A 428 -15.41 -3.50 -32.57
C LEU A 428 -15.32 -4.95 -33.08
N PHE A 429 -14.35 -5.31 -33.94
CA PHE A 429 -14.48 -6.48 -34.81
C PHE A 429 -14.05 -7.83 -34.21
N GLU A 430 -12.95 -7.91 -33.45
CA GLU A 430 -12.50 -9.17 -32.83
C GLU A 430 -13.36 -9.59 -31.62
N SER A 431 -13.96 -8.62 -30.93
CA SER A 431 -14.72 -8.86 -29.69
C SER A 431 -15.98 -9.73 -29.86
N VAL A 432 -16.45 -9.90 -31.10
CA VAL A 432 -17.67 -10.63 -31.43
C VAL A 432 -17.37 -12.11 -31.74
N PHE A 433 -16.26 -12.42 -32.41
CA PHE A 433 -15.92 -13.79 -32.82
C PHE A 433 -15.30 -14.63 -31.70
N SER A 434 -14.44 -14.03 -30.87
CA SER A 434 -13.88 -14.70 -29.70
C SER A 434 -14.94 -15.04 -28.64
N LYS A 435 -16.14 -14.44 -28.74
CA LYS A 435 -17.21 -14.57 -27.76
C LYS A 435 -17.98 -15.90 -27.86
N TYR A 436 -17.95 -16.61 -29.00
CA TYR A 436 -18.89 -17.72 -29.23
C TYR A 436 -18.30 -19.10 -29.59
N ASN A 437 -17.00 -19.28 -29.85
CA ASN A 437 -16.35 -20.60 -30.01
C ASN A 437 -17.15 -21.66 -30.81
N VAL A 438 -17.58 -21.37 -32.06
CA VAL A 438 -18.25 -22.36 -32.91
C VAL A 438 -17.55 -22.50 -34.28
N SER A 439 -17.22 -23.74 -34.66
CA SER A 439 -16.86 -24.11 -36.04
C SER A 439 -18.14 -24.31 -36.86
N PHE A 440 -18.38 -23.49 -37.88
CA PHE A 440 -19.62 -23.58 -38.68
C PHE A 440 -19.55 -24.63 -39.81
N PRO A 441 -20.61 -25.45 -40.00
CA PRO A 441 -20.87 -26.16 -41.26
C PRO A 441 -21.63 -25.27 -42.25
N LYS A 442 -21.26 -25.35 -43.53
CA LYS A 442 -21.87 -24.61 -44.65
C LYS A 442 -23.34 -25.06 -44.89
N LYS A 443 -24.34 -24.26 -44.49
CA LYS A 443 -25.66 -24.04 -45.17
C LYS A 443 -26.57 -23.07 -44.35
N ASP A 444 -26.60 -21.80 -44.77
CA ASP A 444 -27.14 -20.65 -44.00
C ASP A 444 -28.66 -20.62 -43.77
N LYS A 445 -29.50 -21.27 -44.59
CA LYS A 445 -30.97 -21.20 -44.44
C LYS A 445 -31.55 -22.16 -43.38
N GLN A 446 -30.91 -23.30 -43.16
CA GLN A 446 -31.39 -24.33 -42.22
C GLN A 446 -31.07 -23.96 -40.77
N LEU A 447 -29.92 -23.32 -40.52
CA LEU A 447 -29.50 -22.94 -39.17
C LEU A 447 -30.39 -21.83 -38.56
N LYS A 448 -30.82 -20.86 -39.37
CA LYS A 448 -31.74 -19.80 -38.91
C LYS A 448 -33.09 -20.40 -38.50
N SER A 449 -33.65 -21.28 -39.33
CA SER A 449 -34.91 -21.99 -39.03
C SER A 449 -34.79 -22.88 -37.78
N TYR A 450 -33.67 -23.56 -37.60
CA TYR A 450 -33.39 -24.38 -36.41
C TYR A 450 -33.32 -23.53 -35.13
N LEU A 451 -32.61 -22.39 -35.18
CA LEU A 451 -32.51 -21.47 -34.04
C LEU A 451 -33.83 -20.77 -33.72
N GLU A 452 -34.67 -20.48 -34.72
CA GLU A 452 -36.03 -19.96 -34.52
C GLU A 452 -36.95 -20.98 -33.85
N GLU A 453 -36.81 -22.28 -34.17
CA GLU A 453 -37.56 -23.36 -33.52
C GLU A 453 -37.07 -23.63 -32.08
N GLU A 454 -35.75 -23.63 -31.86
CA GLU A 454 -35.15 -23.66 -30.51
C GLU A 454 -35.59 -22.45 -29.67
N LEU A 455 -35.63 -21.24 -30.24
CA LEU A 455 -36.10 -20.04 -29.54
C LEU A 455 -37.53 -20.21 -29.03
N LYS A 456 -38.39 -20.89 -29.80
CA LYS A 456 -39.77 -21.18 -29.40
C LYS A 456 -39.82 -22.18 -28.24
N LYS A 457 -39.08 -23.30 -28.34
CA LYS A 457 -39.00 -24.34 -27.28
C LYS A 457 -38.44 -23.79 -25.97
N VAL A 458 -37.34 -23.04 -26.02
CA VAL A 458 -36.74 -22.39 -24.85
C VAL A 458 -37.67 -21.29 -24.31
N GLY A 459 -38.46 -20.63 -25.17
CA GLY A 459 -39.49 -19.68 -24.77
C GLY A 459 -40.61 -20.30 -23.94
N GLU A 460 -41.13 -21.45 -24.36
CA GLU A 460 -42.15 -22.20 -23.64
C GLU A 460 -41.61 -22.73 -22.29
N ALA A 461 -40.39 -23.28 -22.28
CA ALA A 461 -39.72 -23.72 -21.05
C ALA A 461 -39.48 -22.56 -20.07
N HIS A 462 -39.12 -21.37 -20.57
CA HIS A 462 -38.97 -20.17 -19.76
C HIS A 462 -40.29 -19.74 -19.10
N GLU A 463 -41.41 -19.78 -19.83
CA GLU A 463 -42.72 -19.45 -19.26
C GLU A 463 -43.14 -20.42 -18.15
N GLN A 464 -42.87 -21.72 -18.33
CA GLN A 464 -43.13 -22.73 -17.30
C GLN A 464 -42.26 -22.52 -16.07
N ALA A 465 -40.95 -22.36 -16.25
CA ALA A 465 -40.02 -22.06 -15.17
C ALA A 465 -40.42 -20.78 -14.41
N LYS A 466 -40.86 -19.74 -15.14
CA LYS A 466 -41.32 -18.48 -14.55
C LYS A 466 -42.58 -18.66 -13.70
N LYS A 467 -43.54 -19.51 -14.09
CA LYS A 467 -44.74 -19.77 -13.29
C LYS A 467 -44.40 -20.47 -11.97
N VAL A 468 -43.58 -21.52 -12.03
CA VAL A 468 -43.10 -22.24 -10.83
C VAL A 468 -42.38 -21.27 -9.89
N PHE A 469 -41.47 -20.48 -10.46
CA PHE A 469 -40.76 -19.44 -9.75
C PHE A 469 -41.68 -18.41 -9.08
N ASP A 470 -42.66 -17.87 -9.80
CA ASP A 470 -43.61 -16.88 -9.26
C ASP A 470 -44.44 -17.45 -8.09
N GLU A 471 -44.81 -18.74 -8.15
CA GLU A 471 -45.53 -19.44 -7.08
C GLU A 471 -44.65 -19.68 -5.85
N GLU A 472 -43.44 -20.20 -6.04
CA GLU A 472 -42.46 -20.36 -4.96
C GLU A 472 -42.10 -19.01 -4.34
N THR A 473 -42.05 -17.94 -5.15
CA THR A 473 -41.68 -16.60 -4.68
C THR A 473 -42.74 -16.12 -3.72
N ARG A 474 -44.01 -16.36 -4.07
CA ARG A 474 -45.14 -16.01 -3.23
C ARG A 474 -45.07 -16.73 -1.88
N LYS A 475 -44.86 -18.05 -1.89
CA LYS A 475 -44.71 -18.85 -0.65
C LYS A 475 -43.56 -18.35 0.21
N PHE A 476 -42.40 -18.13 -0.39
CA PHE A 476 -41.23 -17.61 0.30
C PHE A 476 -41.49 -16.22 0.90
N ILE A 477 -42.15 -15.32 0.15
CA ILE A 477 -42.50 -13.98 0.65
C ILE A 477 -43.46 -14.07 1.84
N GLU A 478 -44.44 -14.97 1.80
CA GLU A 478 -45.38 -15.18 2.90
C GLU A 478 -44.66 -15.70 4.15
N GLU A 479 -43.86 -16.76 4.04
CA GLU A 479 -43.04 -17.30 5.14
C GLU A 479 -42.09 -16.25 5.70
N PHE A 480 -41.38 -15.54 4.82
CA PHE A 480 -40.47 -14.47 5.21
C PHE A 480 -41.20 -13.34 5.94
N SER A 481 -42.39 -12.96 5.49
CA SER A 481 -43.16 -11.87 6.12
C SER A 481 -43.52 -12.19 7.58
N LEU A 482 -43.79 -13.45 7.90
CA LEU A 482 -44.04 -13.91 9.27
C LEU A 482 -42.78 -13.80 10.13
N VAL A 483 -41.64 -14.27 9.62
CA VAL A 483 -40.34 -14.18 10.33
C VAL A 483 -39.93 -12.72 10.54
N GLN A 484 -40.10 -11.88 9.51
CA GLN A 484 -39.81 -10.46 9.59
C GLN A 484 -40.65 -9.79 10.68
N LYS A 485 -41.96 -10.07 10.70
CA LYS A 485 -42.87 -9.50 11.69
C LYS A 485 -42.48 -9.90 13.11
N ALA A 486 -42.13 -11.16 13.34
CA ALA A 486 -41.65 -11.64 14.64
C ALA A 486 -40.38 -10.90 15.09
N LYS A 487 -39.41 -10.69 14.19
CA LYS A 487 -38.18 -9.92 14.48
C LYS A 487 -38.47 -8.45 14.75
N GLU A 488 -39.41 -7.84 14.03
CA GLU A 488 -39.81 -6.45 14.25
C GLU A 488 -40.52 -6.27 15.60
N GLU A 489 -41.37 -7.23 16.00
CA GLU A 489 -42.01 -7.26 17.32
C GLU A 489 -40.97 -7.42 18.44
N GLU A 490 -39.99 -8.32 18.26
CA GLU A 490 -38.87 -8.51 19.20
C GLU A 490 -38.02 -7.22 19.32
N LEU A 491 -37.67 -6.59 18.19
CA LEU A 491 -36.93 -5.34 18.18
C LEU A 491 -37.72 -4.21 18.87
N ALA A 492 -39.03 -4.14 18.66
CA ALA A 492 -39.90 -3.17 19.32
C ALA A 492 -39.94 -3.38 20.84
N LEU A 493 -40.01 -4.63 21.29
CA LEU A 493 -39.95 -4.99 22.71
C LEU A 493 -38.64 -4.52 23.35
N PHE A 494 -37.49 -4.88 22.77
CA PHE A 494 -36.19 -4.47 23.30
C PHE A 494 -35.97 -2.96 23.24
N THR A 495 -36.49 -2.29 22.21
CA THR A 495 -36.41 -0.83 22.09
C THR A 495 -37.23 -0.14 23.18
N SER A 496 -38.42 -0.68 23.49
CA SER A 496 -39.25 -0.20 24.60
C SER A 496 -38.53 -0.35 25.95
N GLN A 497 -37.96 -1.53 26.21
CA GLN A 497 -37.13 -1.77 27.40
C GLN A 497 -35.93 -0.81 27.48
N ASN A 498 -35.27 -0.55 26.35
CA ASN A 498 -34.13 0.39 26.32
C ASN A 498 -34.55 1.80 26.71
N LYS A 499 -35.73 2.24 26.26
CA LYS A 499 -36.30 3.54 26.60
C LYS A 499 -36.59 3.63 28.09
N GLU A 500 -37.22 2.62 28.68
CA GLU A 500 -37.52 2.57 30.12
C GLU A 500 -36.24 2.62 30.96
N LEU A 501 -35.23 1.81 30.61
CA LEU A 501 -33.93 1.81 31.29
C LEU A 501 -33.25 3.18 31.22
N LYS A 502 -33.27 3.84 30.06
CA LYS A 502 -32.73 5.21 29.91
C LYS A 502 -33.48 6.22 30.77
N GLU A 503 -34.81 6.13 30.85
CA GLU A 503 -35.61 7.02 31.70
C GLU A 503 -35.27 6.84 33.18
N LYS A 504 -35.09 5.60 33.66
CA LYS A 504 -34.63 5.31 35.03
C LYS A 504 -33.23 5.87 35.29
N ILE A 505 -32.30 5.67 34.37
CA ILE A 505 -30.94 6.24 34.48
C ILE A 505 -30.97 7.77 34.54
N VAL A 506 -31.76 8.43 33.69
CA VAL A 506 -31.91 9.90 33.69
C VAL A 506 -32.47 10.40 35.02
N LYS A 507 -33.41 9.66 35.64
CA LYS A 507 -33.95 10.01 36.95
C LYS A 507 -32.86 9.96 38.03
N LEU A 508 -32.10 8.87 38.11
CA LEU A 508 -30.99 8.75 39.06
C LEU A 508 -29.89 9.79 38.81
N GLU A 509 -29.59 10.10 37.55
CA GLU A 509 -28.62 11.14 37.21
C GLU A 509 -29.03 12.52 37.74
N LYS A 510 -30.33 12.85 37.75
CA LYS A 510 -30.82 14.09 38.36
C LYS A 510 -30.56 14.11 39.87
N GLU A 511 -30.89 13.01 40.56
CA GLU A 511 -30.63 12.89 42.00
C GLU A 511 -29.14 13.05 42.33
N VAL A 512 -28.28 12.47 41.50
CA VAL A 512 -26.83 12.54 41.64
C VAL A 512 -26.28 13.94 41.36
N VAL A 513 -26.86 14.66 40.40
CA VAL A 513 -26.51 16.08 40.15
C VAL A 513 -26.94 16.96 41.32
N GLU A 514 -28.08 16.69 41.94
CA GLU A 514 -28.51 17.40 43.15
C GLU A 514 -27.56 17.15 44.32
N LEU A 515 -27.18 15.88 44.57
CA LEU A 515 -26.17 15.53 45.58
C LEU A 515 -24.83 16.20 45.29
N HIS A 516 -24.39 16.21 44.03
CA HIS A 516 -23.17 16.88 43.59
C HIS A 516 -23.21 18.40 43.87
N ASN A 517 -24.32 19.06 43.56
CA ASN A 517 -24.48 20.50 43.82
C ASN A 517 -24.44 20.80 45.32
N LYS A 518 -25.12 19.99 46.14
CA LYS A 518 -25.03 20.10 47.60
C LYS A 518 -23.60 19.89 48.08
N PHE A 519 -22.88 18.89 47.56
CA PHE A 519 -21.49 18.64 47.90
C PHE A 519 -20.57 19.81 47.56
N LEU A 520 -20.72 20.42 46.38
CA LEU A 520 -19.98 21.62 46.00
C LEU A 520 -20.21 22.78 46.98
N THR A 521 -21.42 22.93 47.55
CA THR A 521 -21.68 23.97 48.56
C THR A 521 -21.01 23.68 49.90
N LEU A 522 -20.88 22.42 50.31
CA LEU A 522 -20.18 22.04 51.54
C LEU A 522 -18.68 22.34 51.45
N ILE A 523 -18.04 21.90 50.37
CA ILE A 523 -16.59 22.05 50.18
C ILE A 523 -16.18 23.46 49.72
N ALA A 524 -17.13 24.38 49.49
CA ALA A 524 -16.86 25.73 49.00
C ALA A 524 -15.90 26.54 49.88
N LYS A 525 -15.78 26.18 51.17
CA LYS A 525 -14.83 26.80 52.11
C LYS A 525 -13.37 26.41 51.84
N ASP A 526 -13.12 25.23 51.28
CA ASP A 526 -11.78 24.75 50.87
C ASP A 526 -11.61 24.98 49.35
N LYS A 527 -10.93 26.07 48.99
CA LYS A 527 -10.79 26.49 47.58
C LYS A 527 -10.03 25.48 46.72
N ASP A 528 -9.04 24.80 47.27
CA ASP A 528 -8.20 23.87 46.51
C ASP A 528 -8.99 22.59 46.19
N LEU A 529 -9.69 22.06 47.20
CA LEU A 529 -10.54 20.88 47.04
C LEU A 529 -11.73 21.16 46.10
N TYR A 530 -12.38 22.32 46.25
CA TYR A 530 -13.47 22.77 45.39
C TYR A 530 -13.03 22.84 43.91
N ASN A 531 -11.89 23.51 43.64
CA ASN A 531 -11.41 23.68 42.28
C ASN A 531 -11.00 22.34 41.64
N SER A 532 -10.30 21.47 42.40
CA SER A 532 -9.90 20.13 41.94
C SER A 532 -11.10 19.28 41.53
N PHE A 533 -12.11 19.20 42.41
CA PHE A 533 -13.33 18.41 42.18
C PHE A 533 -14.15 18.96 41.01
N LYS A 534 -14.37 20.29 40.98
CA LYS A 534 -15.12 20.97 39.92
C LYS A 534 -14.48 20.77 38.55
N ASN A 535 -13.15 20.89 38.46
CA ASN A 535 -12.42 20.70 37.21
C ASN A 535 -12.52 19.25 36.72
N ARG A 536 -12.21 18.27 37.59
CA ARG A 536 -12.34 16.84 37.23
C ARG A 536 -13.77 16.49 36.82
N PHE A 537 -14.78 17.01 37.51
CA PHE A 537 -16.17 16.74 37.17
C PHE A 537 -16.55 17.33 35.81
N LYS A 538 -16.14 18.58 35.56
CA LYS A 538 -16.35 19.24 34.27
C LYS A 538 -15.70 18.45 33.13
N GLU A 539 -14.46 18.00 33.30
CA GLU A 539 -13.76 17.15 32.33
C GLU A 539 -14.55 15.87 32.02
N LYS A 540 -15.01 15.14 33.06
CA LYS A 540 -15.82 13.94 32.87
C LYS A 540 -17.17 14.22 32.20
N GLN A 541 -17.83 15.32 32.56
CA GLN A 541 -19.08 15.73 31.90
C GLN A 541 -18.88 16.04 30.42
N GLU A 542 -17.80 16.73 30.05
CA GLU A 542 -17.47 17.02 28.66
C GLU A 542 -17.21 15.74 27.86
N VAL A 543 -16.47 14.79 28.44
CA VAL A 543 -16.28 13.45 27.85
C VAL A 543 -17.62 12.74 27.67
N ILE A 544 -18.49 12.74 28.67
CA ILE A 544 -19.80 12.08 28.57
C ILE A 544 -20.69 12.76 27.51
N LYS A 545 -20.68 14.10 27.44
CA LYS A 545 -21.39 14.87 26.40
C LYS A 545 -20.89 14.55 25.00
N SER A 546 -19.59 14.26 24.84
CA SER A 546 -19.01 13.90 23.53
C SER A 546 -19.65 12.65 22.92
N PHE A 547 -20.12 11.68 23.72
CA PHE A 547 -20.81 10.49 23.22
C PHE A 547 -22.16 10.78 22.55
N SER A 548 -22.78 11.94 22.83
CA SER A 548 -23.99 12.37 22.11
C SER A 548 -23.70 12.61 20.62
N ILE A 549 -22.50 13.07 20.29
CA ILE A 549 -22.03 13.25 18.91
C ILE A 549 -21.82 11.88 18.27
N GLU A 550 -21.26 10.93 19.02
CA GLU A 550 -21.00 9.57 18.52
C GLU A 550 -22.30 8.80 18.22
N ASN A 551 -23.33 8.96 19.04
CA ASN A 551 -24.67 8.43 18.74
C ASN A 551 -25.21 8.94 17.40
N LYS A 552 -25.03 10.23 17.10
CA LYS A 552 -25.41 10.80 15.80
C LYS A 552 -24.60 10.22 14.65
N ASN A 553 -23.34 9.84 14.88
CA ASN A 553 -22.48 9.21 13.88
C ASN A 553 -22.92 7.77 13.59
N ILE A 554 -23.20 6.97 14.64
CA ILE A 554 -23.71 5.60 14.49
C ILE A 554 -25.02 5.56 13.72
N PHE A 555 -25.97 6.44 14.07
CA PHE A 555 -27.25 6.49 13.37
C PHE A 555 -27.07 6.71 11.85
N LYS A 556 -26.13 7.60 11.47
CA LYS A 556 -25.79 7.82 10.05
C LYS A 556 -25.17 6.58 9.40
N VAL A 557 -24.36 5.80 10.13
CA VAL A 557 -23.75 4.57 9.63
C VAL A 557 -24.83 3.54 9.30
N TYR A 558 -25.72 3.21 10.26
CA TYR A 558 -26.78 2.22 10.04
C TYR A 558 -27.79 2.67 8.98
N LYS A 559 -28.13 3.96 8.94
CA LYS A 559 -28.93 4.51 7.83
C LYS A 559 -28.28 4.30 6.47
N ASN A 560 -26.96 4.49 6.36
CA ASN A 560 -26.25 4.23 5.10
C ASN A 560 -26.17 2.74 4.77
N ILE A 561 -26.12 1.84 5.77
CA ILE A 561 -26.19 0.39 5.56
C ILE A 561 -27.55 -0.02 5.00
N ARG A 562 -28.66 0.50 5.55
CA ARG A 562 -30.01 0.25 5.00
C ARG A 562 -30.12 0.68 3.54
N LEU A 563 -29.53 1.82 3.18
CA LEU A 563 -29.44 2.28 1.79
C LEU A 563 -28.54 1.38 0.94
N PHE A 564 -27.42 0.91 1.50
CA PHE A 564 -26.47 0.04 0.82
C PHE A 564 -27.04 -1.35 0.52
N PHE A 565 -27.88 -1.88 1.42
CA PHE A 565 -28.62 -3.13 1.26
C PHE A 565 -29.92 -2.96 0.45
N GLY A 566 -30.25 -1.74 0.01
CA GLY A 566 -31.50 -1.43 -0.71
C GLY A 566 -32.77 -1.64 0.09
N ILE A 567 -32.69 -1.70 1.42
CA ILE A 567 -33.85 -1.74 2.33
C ILE A 567 -34.57 -0.39 2.30
N GLU A 568 -33.80 0.72 2.25
CA GLU A 568 -34.34 2.07 2.06
C GLU A 568 -34.13 2.53 0.61
N SER A 569 -35.17 3.14 0.03
CA SER A 569 -35.07 3.81 -1.28
C SER A 569 -34.51 5.22 -1.15
N SER A 570 -33.67 5.64 -2.10
CA SER A 570 -33.24 7.04 -2.23
C SER A 570 -34.00 7.74 -3.34
N ALA A 571 -34.39 9.00 -3.13
CA ALA A 571 -35.06 9.82 -4.13
C ALA A 571 -34.25 10.01 -5.44
N SER A 572 -32.92 9.83 -5.40
CA SER A 572 -32.06 9.93 -6.59
C SER A 572 -30.92 8.92 -6.52
N TYR A 573 -30.69 8.22 -7.64
CA TYR A 573 -29.57 7.29 -7.81
C TYR A 573 -28.20 7.97 -7.61
N THR A 574 -28.08 9.24 -7.98
CA THR A 574 -26.85 10.02 -7.80
C THR A 574 -26.58 10.31 -6.32
N LEU A 575 -27.62 10.65 -5.55
CA LEU A 575 -27.53 10.83 -4.10
C LEU A 575 -27.20 9.52 -3.38
N LEU A 576 -27.80 8.41 -3.82
CA LEU A 576 -27.50 7.07 -3.35
C LEU A 576 -26.02 6.72 -3.55
N LYS A 577 -25.51 6.85 -4.78
CA LYS A 577 -24.08 6.63 -5.10
C LYS A 577 -23.17 7.47 -4.21
N ARG A 578 -23.53 8.73 -3.95
CA ARG A 578 -22.75 9.61 -3.07
C ARG A 578 -22.74 9.13 -1.61
N ARG A 579 -23.88 8.68 -1.09
CA ARG A 579 -23.99 8.15 0.29
C ARG A 579 -23.26 6.83 0.45
N ILE A 580 -23.43 5.90 -0.49
CA ILE A 580 -22.71 4.62 -0.52
C ILE A 580 -21.20 4.87 -0.61
N LYS A 581 -20.75 5.79 -1.47
CA LYS A 581 -19.34 6.19 -1.54
C LYS A 581 -18.81 6.65 -0.19
N LYS A 582 -19.57 7.51 0.52
CA LYS A 582 -19.18 8.02 1.83
C LYS A 582 -19.08 6.88 2.85
N PHE A 583 -20.06 5.97 2.86
CA PHE A 583 -20.07 4.81 3.75
C PHE A 583 -18.87 3.88 3.52
N ILE A 584 -18.60 3.49 2.27
CA ILE A 584 -17.45 2.65 1.91
C ILE A 584 -16.14 3.34 2.28
N THR A 585 -16.05 4.66 2.06
CA THR A 585 -14.87 5.44 2.46
C THR A 585 -14.66 5.35 3.97
N SER A 586 -15.72 5.50 4.77
CA SER A 586 -15.65 5.36 6.22
C SER A 586 -15.21 3.97 6.64
N GLU A 587 -15.76 2.91 6.05
CA GLU A 587 -15.42 1.55 6.46
C GLU A 587 -13.97 1.19 6.13
N LEU A 588 -13.45 1.60 4.95
CA LEU A 588 -12.03 1.41 4.61
C LEU A 588 -11.09 2.10 5.61
N ILE A 589 -11.48 3.29 6.07
CA ILE A 589 -10.72 4.05 7.08
C ILE A 589 -10.79 3.37 8.44
N TYR A 590 -11.96 2.86 8.82
CA TYR A 590 -12.17 2.13 10.06
C TYR A 590 -11.36 0.84 10.10
N GLU A 591 -11.39 0.04 9.04
CA GLU A 591 -10.58 -1.17 8.92
C GLU A 591 -9.08 -0.85 8.95
N ALA A 592 -8.65 0.26 8.32
CA ALA A 592 -7.25 0.68 8.38
C ALA A 592 -6.81 1.04 9.81
N LEU A 593 -7.64 1.73 10.59
CA LEU A 593 -7.36 2.04 11.99
C LEU A 593 -7.34 0.78 12.87
N GLU A 594 -8.31 -0.12 12.68
CA GLU A 594 -8.36 -1.39 13.43
C GLU A 594 -7.14 -2.26 13.15
N SER A 595 -6.68 -2.30 11.89
CA SER A 595 -5.49 -3.07 11.50
C SER A 595 -4.22 -2.64 12.24
N VAL A 596 -4.16 -1.40 12.73
CA VAL A 596 -3.04 -0.87 13.53
C VAL A 596 -3.34 -0.82 15.03
N GLY A 597 -4.45 -1.43 15.48
CA GLY A 597 -4.85 -1.48 16.88
C GLY A 597 -5.46 -0.18 17.41
N LEU A 598 -6.04 0.66 16.54
CA LEU A 598 -6.72 1.89 16.91
C LEU A 598 -8.23 1.74 16.78
N LEU A 599 -8.97 2.48 17.62
CA LEU A 599 -10.43 2.45 17.62
C LEU A 599 -11.00 3.23 16.42
N ARG A 600 -12.12 2.79 15.87
CA ARG A 600 -12.80 3.44 14.72
C ARG A 600 -13.15 4.92 14.98
N GLN A 601 -13.52 5.25 16.22
CA GLN A 601 -13.84 6.61 16.66
C GLN A 601 -12.67 7.60 16.52
N PHE A 602 -11.43 7.11 16.50
CA PHE A 602 -10.23 7.94 16.33
C PHE A 602 -10.13 8.60 14.95
N ALA A 603 -10.92 8.13 13.98
CA ALA A 603 -11.02 8.78 12.67
C ALA A 603 -11.41 10.26 12.77
N TYR A 604 -12.22 10.66 13.76
CA TYR A 604 -12.73 12.04 13.85
C TYR A 604 -11.87 12.99 14.68
N ARG A 605 -10.80 12.46 15.31
CA ARG A 605 -9.82 13.22 16.09
C ARG A 605 -8.75 13.85 15.21
N TYR A 606 -7.99 14.78 15.78
CA TYR A 606 -6.85 15.44 15.15
C TYR A 606 -5.52 14.80 15.59
N PRO A 607 -4.45 14.88 14.76
CA PRO A 607 -3.16 14.29 15.08
C PRO A 607 -2.59 14.69 16.45
N HIS A 608 -2.78 15.94 16.88
CA HIS A 608 -2.25 16.44 18.15
C HIS A 608 -2.87 15.77 19.38
N GLU A 609 -4.05 15.15 19.25
CA GLU A 609 -4.77 14.46 20.33
C GLU A 609 -4.24 13.02 20.58
N PHE A 610 -3.21 12.59 19.85
CA PHE A 610 -2.61 11.25 19.95
C PHE A 610 -1.18 11.29 20.51
N SER A 611 -0.80 10.22 21.21
CA SER A 611 0.59 9.96 21.62
C SER A 611 1.50 9.68 20.41
N GLY A 612 2.83 9.76 20.59
CA GLY A 612 3.79 9.47 19.53
C GLY A 612 3.59 8.09 18.88
N GLY A 613 3.42 7.04 19.69
CA GLY A 613 3.15 5.69 19.21
C GLY A 613 1.81 5.55 18.46
N GLN A 614 0.76 6.24 18.91
CA GLN A 614 -0.52 6.26 18.21
C GLN A 614 -0.43 7.01 16.86
N ARG A 615 0.30 8.14 16.81
CA ARG A 615 0.57 8.85 15.55
C ARG A 615 1.34 7.96 14.58
N GLN A 616 2.33 7.21 15.07
CA GLN A 616 3.07 6.28 14.22
C GLN A 616 2.15 5.19 13.64
N ARG A 617 1.27 4.61 14.45
CA ARG A 617 0.23 3.68 13.98
C ARG A 617 -0.67 4.30 12.92
N ILE A 618 -1.04 5.58 13.06
CA ILE A 618 -1.82 6.31 12.04
C ILE A 618 -1.03 6.48 10.73
N VAL A 619 0.27 6.79 10.79
CA VAL A 619 1.12 6.87 9.59
C VAL A 619 1.23 5.52 8.90
N ILE A 620 1.38 4.43 9.66
CA ILE A 620 1.35 3.06 9.14
C ILE A 620 0.00 2.77 8.47
N ALA A 621 -1.12 3.09 9.12
CA ALA A 621 -2.45 2.92 8.53
C ALA A 621 -2.62 3.72 7.23
N ARG A 622 -2.09 4.95 7.16
CA ARG A 622 -2.11 5.79 5.97
C ARG A 622 -1.35 5.18 4.80
N ALA A 623 -0.19 4.57 5.05
CA ALA A 623 0.57 3.86 4.02
C ALA A 623 -0.18 2.59 3.57
N LEU A 624 -0.80 1.86 4.51
CA LEU A 624 -1.41 0.56 4.22
C LEU A 624 -2.83 0.61 3.66
N ILE A 625 -3.55 1.72 3.80
CA ILE A 625 -4.93 1.86 3.29
C ILE A 625 -5.00 1.77 1.75
N VAL A 626 -3.86 1.95 1.09
CA VAL A 626 -3.71 1.83 -0.37
C VAL A 626 -3.49 0.37 -0.81
N GLU A 627 -3.29 -0.55 0.14
CA GLU A 627 -2.91 -1.95 -0.10
C GLU A 627 -1.64 -2.10 -0.97
N PRO A 628 -0.51 -1.48 -0.57
CA PRO A 628 0.72 -1.52 -1.35
C PRO A 628 1.35 -2.91 -1.39
N LYS A 629 2.14 -3.17 -2.44
CA LYS A 629 2.94 -4.40 -2.58
C LYS A 629 4.33 -4.26 -1.97
N VAL A 630 4.83 -3.03 -1.88
CA VAL A 630 6.09 -2.67 -1.25
C VAL A 630 5.86 -1.53 -0.26
N LEU A 631 6.29 -1.73 0.98
CA LEU A 631 6.31 -0.73 2.03
C LEU A 631 7.78 -0.40 2.34
N ILE A 632 8.11 0.88 2.36
CA ILE A 632 9.43 1.36 2.78
C ILE A 632 9.25 2.03 4.13
N ALA A 633 9.93 1.55 5.16
CA ALA A 633 9.87 2.14 6.48
C ALA A 633 11.22 2.77 6.81
N ASP A 634 11.26 4.10 6.77
CA ASP A 634 12.45 4.91 7.01
C ASP A 634 12.52 5.30 8.48
N GLU A 635 13.25 4.51 9.26
CA GLU A 635 13.38 4.66 10.71
C GLU A 635 12.02 4.86 11.42
N PRO A 636 11.04 3.95 11.20
CA PRO A 636 9.65 4.14 11.64
C PRO A 636 9.47 4.07 13.17
N ILE A 637 10.55 3.89 13.91
CA ILE A 637 10.57 3.73 15.37
C ILE A 637 11.48 4.77 16.03
N ALA A 638 12.15 5.62 15.24
CA ALA A 638 12.95 6.71 15.78
C ALA A 638 12.06 7.59 16.66
N SER A 639 12.58 8.06 17.80
CA SER A 639 11.90 8.90 18.80
C SER A 639 10.76 8.25 19.62
N LEU A 640 10.56 6.92 19.54
CA LEU A 640 9.60 6.20 20.39
C LEU A 640 10.27 5.53 21.58
N ASP A 641 9.55 5.39 22.70
CA ASP A 641 9.99 4.60 23.86
C ASP A 641 10.16 3.11 23.49
N ILE A 642 11.12 2.43 24.12
CA ILE A 642 11.50 1.02 23.83
C ILE A 642 10.28 0.08 23.83
N SER A 643 9.36 0.25 24.79
CA SER A 643 8.14 -0.57 24.87
C SER A 643 7.20 -0.35 23.68
N ILE A 644 7.09 0.90 23.20
CA ILE A 644 6.28 1.26 22.03
C ILE A 644 6.95 0.78 20.75
N GLN A 645 8.29 0.88 20.64
CA GLN A 645 9.04 0.36 19.50
C GLN A 645 8.76 -1.13 19.29
N ALA A 646 8.84 -1.94 20.34
CA ALA A 646 8.55 -3.37 20.27
C ALA A 646 7.12 -3.66 19.77
N GLN A 647 6.13 -2.87 20.22
CA GLN A 647 4.76 -3.00 19.73
C GLN A 647 4.62 -2.66 18.25
N VAL A 648 5.28 -1.60 17.77
CA VAL A 648 5.25 -1.18 16.36
C VAL A 648 5.95 -2.21 15.47
N VAL A 649 7.08 -2.76 15.92
CA VAL A 649 7.83 -3.81 15.20
C VAL A 649 6.99 -5.07 15.05
N ASN A 650 6.37 -5.54 16.15
CA ASN A 650 5.47 -6.70 16.11
C ASN A 650 4.25 -6.46 15.21
N LEU A 651 3.72 -5.23 15.23
CA LEU A 651 2.65 -4.84 14.32
C LEU A 651 3.08 -4.91 12.85
N LEU A 652 4.25 -4.37 12.50
CA LEU A 652 4.77 -4.40 11.13
C LEU A 652 5.01 -5.84 10.66
N LYS A 653 5.61 -6.69 11.50
CA LYS A 653 5.83 -8.11 11.20
C LYS A 653 4.51 -8.83 10.89
N LYS A 654 3.52 -8.66 11.78
CA LYS A 654 2.17 -9.21 11.59
C LYS A 654 1.53 -8.73 10.28
N LEU A 655 1.62 -7.44 9.98
CA LEU A 655 1.03 -6.86 8.78
C LEU A 655 1.71 -7.32 7.49
N VAL A 656 3.03 -7.56 7.54
CA VAL A 656 3.79 -8.16 6.42
C VAL A 656 3.25 -9.55 6.09
N GLU A 657 3.07 -10.38 7.12
CA GLU A 657 2.55 -11.74 7.00
C GLU A 657 1.09 -11.75 6.51
N GLU A 658 0.21 -11.01 7.17
CA GLU A 658 -1.23 -10.98 6.86
C GLU A 658 -1.54 -10.43 5.45
N LYS A 659 -0.79 -9.42 5.02
CA LYS A 659 -1.04 -8.75 3.72
C LYS A 659 -0.12 -9.25 2.61
N ASN A 660 0.82 -10.14 2.91
CA ASN A 660 1.82 -10.66 1.98
C ASN A 660 2.50 -9.53 1.19
N LEU A 661 2.99 -8.50 1.90
CA LEU A 661 3.66 -7.33 1.33
C LEU A 661 5.17 -7.39 1.52
N CYS A 662 5.93 -6.71 0.68
CA CYS A 662 7.38 -6.60 0.84
C CYS A 662 7.69 -5.41 1.74
N LEU A 663 8.57 -5.56 2.73
CA LEU A 663 8.98 -4.47 3.61
C LEU A 663 10.46 -4.19 3.44
N ILE A 664 10.82 -2.95 3.05
CA ILE A 664 12.18 -2.44 3.16
C ILE A 664 12.26 -1.66 4.47
N PHE A 665 12.96 -2.21 5.44
CA PHE A 665 13.12 -1.63 6.77
C PHE A 665 14.48 -0.94 6.87
N ILE A 666 14.47 0.39 6.95
CA ILE A 666 15.66 1.21 7.16
C ILE A 666 15.73 1.50 8.67
N ALA A 667 16.81 1.09 9.30
CA ALA A 667 17.04 1.34 10.71
C ALA A 667 18.52 1.60 11.01
N HIS A 668 18.76 2.26 12.14
CA HIS A 668 20.07 2.40 12.75
C HIS A 668 20.27 1.40 13.90
N ASP A 669 19.21 0.95 14.57
CA ASP A 669 19.28 -0.06 15.63
C ASP A 669 19.34 -1.47 15.05
N LEU A 670 20.52 -2.09 15.17
CA LEU A 670 20.80 -3.44 14.65
C LEU A 670 20.08 -4.54 15.44
N SER A 671 19.76 -4.32 16.72
CA SER A 671 19.09 -5.32 17.56
C SER A 671 17.67 -5.59 17.07
N ILE A 672 16.98 -4.53 16.65
CA ILE A 672 15.64 -4.61 16.09
C ILE A 672 15.66 -5.25 14.70
N VAL A 673 16.71 -4.97 13.92
CA VAL A 673 16.89 -5.59 12.60
C VAL A 673 17.11 -7.09 12.72
N GLU A 674 17.93 -7.55 13.67
CA GLU A 674 18.16 -8.98 13.93
C GLU A 674 16.85 -9.74 14.18
N TYR A 675 15.91 -9.13 14.90
CA TYR A 675 14.61 -9.73 15.22
C TYR A 675 13.57 -9.68 14.08
N LEU A 676 13.55 -8.59 13.31
CA LEU A 676 12.49 -8.30 12.34
C LEU A 676 12.79 -8.81 10.93
N VAL A 677 14.05 -8.77 10.50
CA VAL A 677 14.41 -8.80 9.08
C VAL A 677 14.83 -10.20 8.60
N ASP A 678 14.40 -10.61 7.40
CA ASP A 678 14.83 -11.87 6.76
C ASP A 678 16.22 -11.77 6.11
N GLU A 679 16.44 -10.71 5.33
CA GLU A 679 17.68 -10.43 4.60
C GLU A 679 18.19 -9.03 4.91
N VAL A 680 19.49 -8.87 5.06
CA VAL A 680 20.15 -7.60 5.36
C VAL A 680 21.05 -7.14 4.21
N ILE A 681 21.07 -5.83 3.99
CA ILE A 681 22.03 -5.12 3.15
C ILE A 681 22.73 -4.09 4.03
N ILE A 682 24.05 -4.20 4.15
CA ILE A 682 24.90 -3.22 4.80
C ILE A 682 25.38 -2.21 3.75
N LEU A 683 25.08 -0.93 3.99
CA LEU A 683 25.49 0.20 3.17
C LEU A 683 26.56 1.01 3.88
N HIS A 684 27.62 1.34 3.14
CA HIS A 684 28.62 2.32 3.55
C HIS A 684 28.95 3.25 2.37
N SER A 685 28.99 4.57 2.62
CA SER A 685 29.28 5.60 1.61
C SER A 685 28.52 5.41 0.27
N GLY A 686 27.24 5.05 0.34
CA GLY A 686 26.38 4.86 -0.84
C GLY A 686 26.55 3.54 -1.58
N LYS A 687 27.43 2.63 -1.14
CA LYS A 687 27.68 1.32 -1.76
C LYS A 687 27.25 0.18 -0.85
N ILE A 688 26.87 -0.96 -1.43
CA ILE A 688 26.69 -2.21 -0.67
C ILE A 688 28.06 -2.77 -0.34
N VAL A 689 28.30 -3.07 0.94
CA VAL A 689 29.55 -3.70 1.40
C VAL A 689 29.35 -5.18 1.76
N GLU A 690 28.15 -5.53 2.21
CA GLU A 690 27.81 -6.91 2.58
C GLU A 690 26.30 -7.12 2.49
N ARG A 691 25.87 -8.30 2.05
CA ARG A 691 24.45 -8.67 1.93
C ARG A 691 24.26 -10.16 2.21
N GLY A 692 23.18 -10.51 2.89
CA GLY A 692 22.78 -11.91 3.01
C GLY A 692 21.57 -12.15 3.90
N LYS A 693 21.30 -13.40 4.26
CA LYS A 693 20.34 -13.71 5.32
C LYS A 693 20.83 -13.10 6.64
N THR A 694 19.92 -12.53 7.41
CA THR A 694 20.25 -11.77 8.64
C THR A 694 21.13 -12.57 9.58
N HIS A 695 20.75 -13.80 9.93
CA HIS A 695 21.53 -14.64 10.84
C HIS A 695 22.94 -15.00 10.31
N LEU A 696 23.13 -15.16 9.00
CA LEU A 696 24.45 -15.47 8.43
C LEU A 696 25.39 -14.27 8.57
N VAL A 697 24.92 -13.08 8.17
CA VAL A 697 25.71 -11.85 8.24
C VAL A 697 25.98 -11.44 9.69
N TYR A 698 25.03 -11.65 10.60
CA TYR A 698 25.19 -11.30 12.02
C TYR A 698 26.11 -12.28 12.78
N ASN A 699 26.08 -13.57 12.44
CA ASN A 699 26.92 -14.58 13.10
C ASN A 699 28.34 -14.61 12.55
N ASN A 700 28.51 -14.39 11.25
CA ASN A 700 29.80 -14.42 10.57
C ASN A 700 30.01 -13.18 9.68
N PRO A 701 30.10 -11.96 10.25
CA PRO A 701 30.37 -10.78 9.46
C PRO A 701 31.78 -10.84 8.87
N ILE A 702 31.93 -10.65 7.57
CA ILE A 702 33.25 -10.74 6.91
C ILE A 702 33.85 -9.36 6.70
N HIS A 703 33.04 -8.39 6.23
CA HIS A 703 33.55 -7.08 5.86
C HIS A 703 33.97 -6.29 7.11
N PRO A 704 35.15 -5.64 7.15
CA PRO A 704 35.63 -4.90 8.34
C PRO A 704 34.64 -3.87 8.87
N TYR A 705 33.99 -3.15 7.95
CA TYR A 705 32.90 -2.23 8.28
C TYR A 705 31.75 -2.91 9.02
N THR A 706 31.27 -4.05 8.53
CA THR A 706 30.18 -4.81 9.15
C THR A 706 30.58 -5.34 10.52
N LYS A 707 31.82 -5.84 10.67
CA LYS A 707 32.36 -6.28 11.96
C LYS A 707 32.30 -5.14 12.99
N ASN A 708 32.88 -3.98 12.67
CA ASN A 708 32.86 -2.81 13.55
C ASN A 708 31.43 -2.35 13.87
N LEU A 709 30.55 -2.34 12.87
CA LEU A 709 29.16 -1.92 13.05
C LEU A 709 28.43 -2.84 14.04
N LEU A 710 28.59 -4.17 13.92
CA LEU A 710 27.96 -5.15 14.82
C LEU A 710 28.60 -5.19 16.21
N GLU A 711 29.92 -5.01 16.32
CA GLU A 711 30.64 -4.92 17.61
C GLU A 711 30.19 -3.72 18.44
N SER A 712 29.76 -2.64 17.78
CA SER A 712 29.24 -1.45 18.45
C SER A 712 27.86 -1.64 19.09
N VAL A 713 27.18 -2.76 18.82
CA VAL A 713 25.86 -3.06 19.36
C VAL A 713 25.96 -3.70 20.75
N PRO A 714 25.30 -3.15 21.76
CA PRO A 714 25.24 -3.78 23.08
C PRO A 714 24.42 -5.07 23.01
N LYS A 715 25.07 -6.21 23.23
CA LYS A 715 24.50 -7.55 23.43
C LYS A 715 24.76 -7.99 24.87
N MET A 716 23.94 -8.89 25.41
CA MET A 716 24.18 -9.45 26.75
C MET A 716 25.58 -10.07 26.88
N SER A 717 26.13 -10.61 25.78
CA SER A 717 27.47 -11.20 25.72
C SER A 717 28.62 -10.18 25.81
N ASN A 718 28.42 -8.92 25.40
CA ASN A 718 29.45 -7.88 25.43
C ASN A 718 29.14 -6.77 26.46
N ALA A 719 28.06 -6.90 27.25
CA ALA A 719 27.66 -5.94 28.28
C ALA A 719 28.72 -5.73 29.39
N HIS A 720 29.60 -6.73 29.60
CA HIS A 720 30.72 -6.64 30.55
C HIS A 720 31.97 -5.97 29.95
N ILE A 721 31.99 -5.69 28.65
CA ILE A 721 33.14 -5.09 27.95
C ILE A 721 32.94 -3.57 27.92
N PRO A 722 33.85 -2.76 28.49
CA PRO A 722 33.73 -1.31 28.42
C PRO A 722 33.79 -0.85 26.97
N PHE A 723 32.86 0.03 26.58
CA PHE A 723 32.79 0.57 25.22
C PHE A 723 34.10 1.26 24.85
N LYS A 724 34.79 0.75 23.83
CA LYS A 724 35.94 1.40 23.22
C LYS A 724 35.51 2.01 21.89
N PRO A 725 35.75 3.30 21.64
CA PRO A 725 35.45 3.89 20.34
C PRO A 725 36.41 3.28 19.31
N LEU A 726 35.93 2.30 18.57
CA LEU A 726 36.63 1.75 17.41
C LEU A 726 36.53 2.79 16.27
N PRO A 727 37.64 3.29 15.72
CA PRO A 727 37.57 4.15 14.55
C PRO A 727 36.96 3.34 13.40
N PHE A 728 35.92 3.88 12.76
CA PHE A 728 35.37 3.27 11.55
C PHE A 728 36.49 3.16 10.52
N VAL A 729 36.73 1.93 10.04
CA VAL A 729 37.82 1.65 9.09
C VAL A 729 37.44 2.29 7.75
N ASN A 730 37.86 3.53 7.53
CA ASN A 730 37.76 4.19 6.21
C ASN A 730 38.93 3.81 5.30
N ALA A 731 39.97 3.16 5.86
CA ALA A 731 41.20 2.80 5.13
C ALA A 731 40.94 1.95 3.88
N TYR A 732 39.93 1.07 3.91
CA TYR A 732 39.61 0.22 2.75
C TYR A 732 39.04 1.00 1.57
N LEU A 733 38.46 2.19 1.79
CA LEU A 733 37.90 3.02 0.72
C LEU A 733 39.00 3.61 -0.18
N ALA A 734 40.19 3.87 0.38
CA ALA A 734 41.32 4.41 -0.37
C ALA A 734 41.81 3.44 -1.46
N GLU A 735 41.67 2.13 -1.24
CA GLU A 735 41.99 1.10 -2.23
C GLU A 735 40.85 0.85 -3.23
N GLN A 736 39.64 1.34 -2.97
CA GLN A 736 38.44 1.19 -3.83
C GLN A 736 38.28 2.33 -4.83
N GLU A 737 39.41 2.91 -5.24
CA GLU A 737 39.51 3.82 -6.37
C GLU A 737 40.01 3.07 -7.60
N PHE A 738 39.68 3.62 -8.76
CA PHE A 738 40.11 3.06 -10.03
C PHE A 738 41.66 2.89 -10.03
N PRO A 739 42.19 1.70 -10.37
CA PRO A 739 41.60 0.66 -11.22
C PRO A 739 40.90 -0.48 -10.47
N ASN A 740 40.91 -0.45 -9.15
CA ASN A 740 40.50 -1.59 -8.35
C ASN A 740 38.97 -1.71 -8.38
N LYS A 741 38.46 -2.60 -9.25
CA LYS A 741 37.03 -2.85 -9.40
C LYS A 741 36.49 -3.56 -8.16
N ILE A 742 35.35 -3.09 -7.67
CA ILE A 742 34.61 -3.77 -6.61
C ILE A 742 33.90 -4.97 -7.24
N VAL A 743 34.19 -6.15 -6.72
CA VAL A 743 33.58 -7.41 -7.13
C VAL A 743 32.71 -7.94 -5.99
N SER A 744 31.61 -8.61 -6.32
CA SER A 744 30.81 -9.36 -5.36
C SER A 744 31.32 -10.80 -5.28
N GLN A 745 31.72 -11.26 -4.10
CA GLN A 745 32.11 -12.65 -3.87
C GLN A 745 31.11 -13.33 -2.93
N LYS A 746 30.70 -14.54 -3.30
CA LYS A 746 29.85 -15.39 -2.46
C LYS A 746 30.73 -16.04 -1.39
N VAL A 747 30.39 -15.81 -0.12
CA VAL A 747 31.07 -16.42 1.02
C VAL A 747 30.39 -17.73 1.38
N GLU A 748 29.07 -17.69 1.55
CA GLU A 748 28.22 -18.85 1.85
C GLU A 748 26.89 -18.78 1.08
N GLN A 749 26.01 -19.77 1.26
CA GLN A 749 24.71 -19.81 0.59
C GLN A 749 23.82 -18.63 1.05
N HIS A 750 23.60 -17.64 0.17
CA HIS A 750 22.89 -16.38 0.46
C HIS A 750 23.68 -15.39 1.33
N HIS A 751 25.02 -15.37 1.22
CA HIS A 751 25.87 -14.38 1.86
C HIS A 751 26.97 -13.91 0.90
N TYR A 752 27.02 -12.60 0.66
CA TYR A 752 27.86 -11.94 -0.32
C TYR A 752 28.60 -10.75 0.30
N VAL A 753 29.86 -10.61 -0.04
CA VAL A 753 30.74 -9.52 0.38
C VAL A 753 31.23 -8.77 -0.84
N PHE A 754 31.36 -7.45 -0.72
CA PHE A 754 31.75 -6.56 -1.79
C PHE A 754 33.06 -5.87 -1.44
N GLY A 755 34.05 -6.00 -2.31
CA GLY A 755 35.38 -5.43 -2.14
C GLY A 755 36.25 -5.68 -3.36
N THR A 756 37.52 -5.28 -3.30
CA THR A 756 38.49 -5.69 -4.33
C THR A 756 38.84 -7.17 -4.13
N GLN A 757 39.23 -7.88 -5.19
CA GLN A 757 39.57 -9.31 -5.06
C GLN A 757 40.67 -9.57 -4.01
N LYS A 758 41.64 -8.66 -3.91
CA LYS A 758 42.70 -8.69 -2.90
C LYS A 758 42.13 -8.53 -1.48
N GLN A 759 41.26 -7.54 -1.28
CA GLN A 759 40.60 -7.28 0.00
C GLN A 759 39.78 -8.48 0.48
N ILE A 760 38.95 -9.04 -0.40
CA ILE A 760 38.08 -10.17 -0.03
C ILE A 760 38.92 -11.38 0.38
N ASN A 761 39.99 -11.68 -0.35
CA ASN A 761 40.91 -12.77 0.00
C ASN A 761 41.58 -12.54 1.35
N GLU A 762 41.94 -11.29 1.69
CA GLU A 762 42.50 -10.96 3.01
C GLU A 762 41.47 -11.06 4.13
N TRP A 763 40.22 -10.63 3.89
CA TRP A 763 39.15 -10.69 4.88
C TRP A 763 38.72 -12.13 5.15
N LEU A 764 38.66 -12.98 4.13
CA LEU A 764 38.36 -14.41 4.27
C LEU A 764 39.47 -15.20 4.97
N LYS A 765 40.73 -14.72 4.94
CA LYS A 765 41.83 -15.33 5.72
C LYS A 765 41.79 -14.94 7.20
N LYS A 766 41.15 -13.82 7.53
CA LYS A 766 41.03 -13.26 8.89
C LYS A 766 39.66 -13.54 9.54
N ALA A 767 38.71 -14.06 8.77
CA ALA A 767 37.42 -14.56 9.24
C ALA A 767 37.58 -16.05 9.55
#